data_AF-R5B3I7-F1
#
_entry.id   AF-R5B3I7-F1
#
_cell.length_a   1.000
_cell.length_b   1.000
_cell.length_c   1.000
_cell.angle_alpha   90.00
_cell.angle_beta   90.00
_cell.angle_gamma   90.00
#
_symmetry.space_group_name_H-M   'P 1'
#
loop_
_entity.id
_entity.type
_entity.pdbx_description
1 polymer ?
#
loop_
_entity_poly.entity_id
_entity_poly.type
_entity_poly.pdbx_seq_one_letter_code
_entity_poly.pdbx_strand_id
1 'polypeptide(L)'
;MQIKPFVASVLLSFFALSASAYSIWPVPRTVTNKQESLDISSQITVVADEGVDQLTISRAEQVLEKAGIDYTVSSTPSQGANLYIGVNGGNGTASQYAADHNVPLSVFSTTGQCFDPHVVYVDGSSIVIIGDEEGSAFYGFATLEQIFEQREGNTLPGVIIEDYAHAKYRGLVEGFYGHPWSMESRLNILDHMMRYKMNYYVYGPKADPYHAGNWRVNYPETVTDDQRKLGQITTSDIQQLATHAAACKVDFVWAVHPTLGSYYISLYWVDDIMTKFQQLYSLGVRHFGVSVDDMSGHPTNQAQLPDKVQQAIDEKWNTADAAEADCVGNVLFVPTCYALNYGATYSLTPIQEISSKVEVAFTGYDCFSNVRASSFGSMAEYIGRDPIFWWNNPVNDDHDTWLYMHGLTARWTIEQTGAVDHMRGFLLNPMNQGQVSKICNFSAADYSWNPDAYNEQSSWEQALKSIVKTDENVKALKDFIRVMSAYTTTETTSPEGEELKPLYQDFQSNYSSTSVPECTELKEAMQNCYDACLVIRTFKDSEDPDLALFYTDIEPWLDKVQDMARIVLKSIEFMTQGASSLDHWTEYSDILALAQGIHTNHKMSVLEGSGTSTYESMQEVHPTPKYLDPFIDFLAAELVNFAPQLPERDMSPKVITNLSSLSGVSLKTDEAPRVLSGLNGISLKIGEYVGVCLNRIQTVTLTPPALPDGVVLEYSISGKEWQQWNGEETLMAYFRLRGNSAEPAELTFDQLAYSVPVVSDDTTPEVSTNMGTWGAYNITNVIDGDNDTYFWSNNSQSVGDYVLLDFGASNPRGNISLVFNSGDHPTGTVEIQLSDNNSTWSTVASFSESDLTNNTYSCDAKGASARYVRLYLSSVSGGNWFQLAEFSVNSQTSATTSVAVDSEGNAITQLNDISLTTHYAGNGKGYIEYQFIENIDIQEIHIYHNSHFTESNELPVIEVYSNGEWVNAGVLDAVRTIIKVTDDMRHVTKLRISWTEGNAPDIYEVYPVGPDYVQPASDYAGIDSVVSDSDSQIMFSTSRNILTVKAPCAIRSIEIADMSGRIITNATPNADYAVIPVSERIVIATVHLENGSTATRKITM
;
A
#
# COMPACT_ATOMS: atom_id res chain seq x y z
N MET A 1 -7.84 -30.57 -50.29
CA MET A 1 -7.48 -31.97 -50.61
C MET A 1 -7.69 -32.77 -49.32
N GLN A 2 -8.77 -33.56 -49.26
CA GLN A 2 -9.17 -34.31 -48.06
C GLN A 2 -8.23 -35.50 -47.84
N ILE A 3 -7.64 -35.60 -46.64
CA ILE A 3 -6.97 -36.81 -46.17
C ILE A 3 -7.83 -37.40 -45.03
N LYS A 4 -8.11 -38.71 -45.15
CA LYS A 4 -9.07 -39.50 -44.37
C LYS A 4 -8.66 -39.71 -42.90
N PRO A 5 -9.62 -39.95 -41.98
CA PRO A 5 -9.40 -40.13 -40.54
C PRO A 5 -8.85 -41.52 -40.13
N PHE A 6 -8.20 -42.25 -41.04
CA PHE A 6 -7.69 -43.61 -40.76
C PHE A 6 -6.18 -43.63 -40.44
N VAL A 7 -5.46 -42.54 -40.73
CA VAL A 7 -4.02 -42.42 -40.44
C VAL A 7 -3.77 -41.90 -39.02
N ALA A 8 -4.74 -41.21 -38.41
CA ALA A 8 -4.65 -40.73 -37.03
C ALA A 8 -4.70 -41.88 -36.00
N SER A 9 -5.48 -42.94 -36.23
CA SER A 9 -5.59 -44.05 -35.27
C SER A 9 -4.40 -45.00 -35.28
N VAL A 10 -3.65 -45.10 -36.38
CA VAL A 10 -2.47 -45.99 -36.47
C VAL A 10 -1.18 -45.28 -35.99
N LEU A 11 -1.12 -43.95 -36.05
CA LEU A 11 -0.01 -43.17 -35.48
C LEU A 11 -0.15 -42.91 -33.97
N LEU A 12 -1.35 -43.01 -33.39
CA LEU A 12 -1.54 -43.01 -31.93
C LEU A 12 -1.15 -44.33 -31.23
N SER A 13 -0.79 -45.38 -31.99
CA SER A 13 -0.54 -46.71 -31.43
C SER A 13 0.95 -47.06 -31.25
N PHE A 14 1.88 -46.14 -31.55
CA PHE A 14 3.34 -46.45 -31.53
C PHE A 14 4.21 -45.50 -30.69
N PHE A 15 3.62 -44.59 -29.93
CA PHE A 15 4.30 -43.87 -28.85
C PHE A 15 3.40 -43.78 -27.60
N ALA A 16 2.96 -44.93 -27.11
CA ALA A 16 2.64 -45.04 -25.68
C ALA A 16 3.97 -45.26 -24.96
N LEU A 17 4.75 -44.19 -24.76
CA LEU A 17 5.66 -44.15 -23.62
C LEU A 17 4.74 -44.36 -22.41
N SER A 18 4.82 -45.53 -21.77
CA SER A 18 4.08 -45.79 -20.55
C SER A 18 4.49 -44.72 -19.54
N ALA A 19 3.57 -43.79 -19.23
CA ALA A 19 3.78 -42.85 -18.15
C ALA A 19 4.15 -43.63 -16.87
N SER A 20 5.08 -43.08 -16.07
CA SER A 20 5.39 -43.64 -14.74
C SER A 20 4.09 -43.80 -13.94
N ALA A 21 3.96 -44.90 -13.19
CA ALA A 21 2.79 -45.12 -12.35
C ALA A 21 2.70 -44.11 -11.18
N TYR A 22 3.83 -43.50 -10.82
CA TYR A 22 3.95 -42.53 -9.74
C TYR A 22 4.77 -41.32 -10.18
N SER A 23 4.39 -40.14 -9.68
CA SER A 23 5.22 -38.94 -9.69
C SER A 23 5.99 -38.86 -8.37
N ILE A 24 7.33 -38.91 -8.42
CA ILE A 24 8.21 -38.97 -7.25
C ILE A 24 9.20 -37.82 -7.31
N TRP A 25 9.39 -37.16 -6.17
CA TRP A 25 10.30 -36.02 -5.98
C TRP A 25 11.16 -36.19 -4.72
N PRO A 26 12.47 -35.87 -4.73
CA PRO A 26 13.30 -35.65 -5.91
C PRO A 26 13.16 -36.73 -6.99
N VAL A 27 13.36 -36.36 -8.26
CA VAL A 27 13.18 -37.28 -9.39
C VAL A 27 14.18 -38.45 -9.28
N PRO A 28 13.72 -39.72 -9.17
CA PRO A 28 14.62 -40.84 -8.98
C PRO A 28 15.53 -41.11 -10.18
N ARG A 29 16.65 -41.80 -9.94
CA ARG A 29 17.61 -42.16 -10.99
C ARG A 29 17.02 -43.11 -12.04
N THR A 30 16.33 -44.17 -11.60
CA THR A 30 15.66 -45.12 -12.50
C THR A 30 14.31 -45.53 -11.93
N VAL A 31 13.28 -45.53 -12.76
CA VAL A 31 11.93 -46.03 -12.43
C VAL A 31 11.48 -47.04 -13.48
N THR A 32 11.10 -48.24 -13.04
CA THR A 32 10.60 -49.32 -13.91
C THR A 32 9.22 -49.79 -13.42
N ASN A 33 8.18 -49.49 -14.20
CA ASN A 33 6.82 -49.96 -13.91
C ASN A 33 6.70 -51.47 -14.07
N LYS A 34 5.88 -52.11 -13.24
CA LYS A 34 5.52 -53.53 -13.31
C LYS A 34 4.03 -53.65 -13.63
N GLN A 35 3.62 -54.77 -14.23
CA GLN A 35 2.21 -55.00 -14.61
C GLN A 35 1.33 -55.43 -13.44
N GLU A 36 1.94 -55.98 -12.39
CA GLU A 36 1.26 -56.42 -11.18
C GLU A 36 0.92 -55.24 -10.26
N SER A 37 0.04 -55.45 -9.30
CA SER A 37 -0.31 -54.46 -8.28
C SER A 37 -0.53 -55.14 -6.94
N LEU A 38 -0.08 -54.49 -5.87
CA LEU A 38 -0.23 -54.97 -4.50
C LEU A 38 -1.59 -54.56 -3.94
N ASP A 39 -2.31 -55.51 -3.35
CA ASP A 39 -3.47 -55.22 -2.50
C ASP A 39 -3.01 -55.08 -1.04
N ILE A 40 -3.21 -53.90 -0.46
CA ILE A 40 -2.89 -53.56 0.93
C ILE A 40 -4.14 -53.44 1.81
N SER A 41 -5.26 -54.06 1.42
CA SER A 41 -6.50 -54.06 2.21
C SER A 41 -6.39 -54.87 3.51
N SER A 42 -5.43 -55.78 3.59
CA SER A 42 -5.08 -56.52 4.80
C SER A 42 -3.90 -55.89 5.52
N GLN A 43 -3.82 -56.09 6.83
CA GLN A 43 -2.71 -55.64 7.67
C GLN A 43 -1.33 -56.00 7.09
N ILE A 44 -0.43 -55.02 6.99
CA ILE A 44 0.96 -55.21 6.53
C ILE A 44 1.84 -55.71 7.69
N THR A 45 2.69 -56.69 7.44
CA THR A 45 3.73 -57.10 8.40
C THR A 45 5.07 -56.47 8.04
N VAL A 46 5.61 -55.61 8.91
CA VAL A 46 6.95 -55.01 8.77
C VAL A 46 7.99 -56.01 9.26
N VAL A 47 8.94 -56.36 8.39
CA VAL A 47 10.02 -57.31 8.64
C VAL A 47 11.35 -56.64 8.31
N ALA A 48 12.13 -56.32 9.33
CA ALA A 48 13.44 -55.71 9.19
C ALA A 48 14.56 -56.75 9.40
N ASP A 49 15.55 -56.76 8.51
CA ASP A 49 16.73 -57.60 8.63
C ASP A 49 17.69 -57.08 9.72
N GLU A 50 18.59 -57.96 10.19
CA GLU A 50 19.68 -57.57 11.07
C GLU A 50 20.56 -56.51 10.39
N GLY A 51 20.87 -55.42 11.11
CA GLY A 51 21.62 -54.27 10.59
C GLY A 51 20.76 -53.09 10.17
N VAL A 52 19.44 -53.23 10.08
CA VAL A 52 18.53 -52.08 9.92
C VAL A 52 18.41 -51.34 11.24
N ASP A 53 18.70 -50.03 11.24
CA ASP A 53 18.65 -49.20 12.43
C ASP A 53 17.22 -48.88 12.90
N GLN A 54 17.07 -48.54 14.18
CA GLN A 54 15.76 -48.26 14.78
C GLN A 54 15.09 -47.00 14.22
N LEU A 55 15.86 -46.02 13.75
CA LEU A 55 15.34 -44.79 13.14
C LEU A 55 14.64 -45.13 11.82
N THR A 56 15.23 -45.99 10.99
CA THR A 56 14.65 -46.51 9.74
C THR A 56 13.37 -47.32 10.00
N ILE A 57 13.34 -48.17 11.03
CA ILE A 57 12.12 -48.89 11.42
C ILE A 57 11.02 -47.90 11.85
N SER A 58 11.36 -46.93 12.70
CA SER A 58 10.41 -45.91 13.17
C SER A 58 9.85 -45.06 12.02
N ARG A 59 10.68 -44.78 11.00
CA ARG A 59 10.25 -44.09 9.77
C ARG A 59 9.26 -44.93 8.97
N ALA A 60 9.45 -46.26 8.90
CA ALA A 60 8.50 -47.16 8.25
C ALA A 60 7.13 -47.11 8.94
N GLU A 61 7.11 -47.19 10.27
CA GLU A 61 5.91 -47.08 11.09
C GLU A 61 5.20 -45.75 10.84
N GLN A 62 5.93 -44.63 10.90
CA GLN A 62 5.40 -43.30 10.63
C GLN A 62 4.74 -43.19 9.25
N VAL A 63 5.37 -43.72 8.21
CA VAL A 63 4.84 -43.68 6.84
C VAL A 63 3.56 -44.52 6.71
N LEU A 64 3.49 -45.69 7.35
CA LEU A 64 2.30 -46.54 7.38
C LEU A 64 1.15 -45.88 8.15
N GLU A 65 1.45 -45.26 9.29
CA GLU A 65 0.48 -44.53 10.13
C GLU A 65 -0.12 -43.33 9.38
N LYS A 66 0.73 -42.50 8.75
CA LYS A 66 0.27 -41.36 7.95
C LYS A 66 -0.58 -41.80 6.77
N ALA A 67 -0.25 -42.96 6.18
CA ALA A 67 -1.03 -43.57 5.12
C ALA A 67 -2.33 -44.24 5.63
N GLY A 68 -2.57 -44.32 6.94
CA GLY A 68 -3.74 -45.00 7.53
C GLY A 68 -3.76 -46.50 7.25
N ILE A 69 -2.60 -47.14 7.17
CA ILE A 69 -2.45 -48.57 6.89
C ILE A 69 -2.21 -49.32 8.21
N ASP A 70 -3.04 -50.33 8.48
CA ASP A 70 -2.84 -51.22 9.63
C ASP A 70 -1.56 -52.03 9.46
N TYR A 71 -0.72 -52.07 10.50
CA TYR A 71 0.53 -52.80 10.45
C TYR A 71 0.89 -53.52 11.77
N THR A 72 1.83 -54.45 11.68
CA THR A 72 2.54 -55.03 12.84
C THR A 72 4.02 -55.16 12.53
N VAL A 73 4.88 -54.99 13.54
CA VAL A 73 6.31 -55.26 13.43
C VAL A 73 6.59 -56.68 13.92
N SER A 74 7.30 -57.48 13.11
CA SER A 74 7.56 -58.90 13.39
C SER A 74 8.93 -59.32 12.88
N SER A 75 9.57 -60.27 13.56
CA SER A 75 10.82 -60.89 13.11
C SER A 75 10.62 -61.95 12.01
N THR A 76 9.36 -62.28 11.67
CA THR A 76 9.02 -63.26 10.63
C THR A 76 7.89 -62.75 9.75
N PRO A 77 7.92 -63.04 8.44
CA PRO A 77 6.87 -62.61 7.51
C PRO A 77 5.55 -63.32 7.74
N SER A 78 4.46 -62.68 7.34
CA SER A 78 3.12 -63.26 7.30
C SER A 78 2.80 -63.86 5.93
N GLN A 79 1.65 -64.54 5.80
CA GLN A 79 1.12 -64.99 4.52
C GLN A 79 0.46 -63.87 3.69
N GLY A 80 0.24 -62.69 4.29
CA GLY A 80 -0.33 -61.51 3.63
C GLY A 80 0.75 -60.58 3.09
N ALA A 81 0.40 -59.32 2.87
CA ALA A 81 1.35 -58.31 2.43
C ALA A 81 2.42 -58.05 3.51
N ASN A 82 3.68 -57.99 3.10
CA ASN A 82 4.80 -57.66 3.97
C ASN A 82 5.50 -56.40 3.46
N LEU A 83 6.11 -55.66 4.38
CA LEU A 83 7.09 -54.61 4.11
C LEU A 83 8.45 -55.10 4.61
N TYR A 84 9.31 -55.50 3.68
CA TYR A 84 10.66 -55.97 3.96
C TYR A 84 11.63 -54.79 3.95
N ILE A 85 12.47 -54.70 4.98
CA ILE A 85 13.52 -53.70 5.10
C ILE A 85 14.85 -54.43 5.25
N GLY A 86 15.82 -54.12 4.39
CA GLY A 86 17.11 -54.80 4.44
C GLY A 86 18.30 -53.92 4.10
N VAL A 87 19.47 -54.50 4.33
CA VAL A 87 20.78 -53.92 4.01
C VAL A 87 21.41 -54.71 2.87
N ASN A 88 21.98 -54.02 1.89
CA ASN A 88 22.65 -54.63 0.75
C ASN A 88 23.80 -55.54 1.21
N GLY A 89 23.93 -56.70 0.57
CA GLY A 89 24.91 -57.73 1.00
C GLY A 89 24.50 -58.51 2.27
N GLY A 90 23.36 -58.19 2.88
CA GLY A 90 22.77 -58.97 3.97
C GLY A 90 22.29 -60.36 3.54
N ASN A 91 21.97 -61.20 4.53
CA ASN A 91 21.45 -62.56 4.34
C ASN A 91 20.11 -62.79 5.07
N GLY A 92 19.41 -61.71 5.40
CA GLY A 92 18.12 -61.75 6.09
C GLY A 92 16.94 -62.03 5.15
N THR A 93 15.73 -61.87 5.69
CA THR A 93 14.48 -62.19 4.97
C THR A 93 14.26 -61.21 3.82
N ALA A 94 14.58 -59.92 3.99
CA ALA A 94 14.44 -58.93 2.92
C ALA A 94 15.42 -59.22 1.78
N SER A 95 16.68 -59.53 2.10
CA SER A 95 17.69 -59.91 1.09
C SER A 95 17.30 -61.18 0.32
N GLN A 96 16.76 -62.19 1.02
CA GLN A 96 16.29 -63.43 0.38
C GLN A 96 15.08 -63.15 -0.53
N TYR A 97 14.10 -62.36 -0.07
CA TYR A 97 12.95 -61.99 -0.89
C TYR A 97 13.38 -61.23 -2.15
N ALA A 98 14.29 -60.25 -2.01
CA ALA A 98 14.84 -59.50 -3.13
C ALA A 98 15.53 -60.41 -4.17
N ALA A 99 16.30 -61.39 -3.72
CA ALA A 99 16.95 -62.38 -4.58
C ALA A 99 15.94 -63.27 -5.31
N ASP A 100 14.93 -63.80 -4.61
CA ASP A 100 13.90 -64.68 -5.17
C ASP A 100 13.05 -63.97 -6.24
N HIS A 101 12.87 -62.66 -6.10
CA HIS A 101 12.08 -61.83 -7.02
C HIS A 101 12.94 -61.10 -8.07
N ASN A 102 14.25 -61.38 -8.13
CA ASN A 102 15.22 -60.77 -9.04
C ASN A 102 15.19 -59.22 -9.00
N VAL A 103 15.09 -58.65 -7.78
CA VAL A 103 15.19 -57.21 -7.57
C VAL A 103 16.59 -56.76 -7.98
N PRO A 104 16.73 -55.77 -8.89
CA PRO A 104 18.04 -55.26 -9.27
C PRO A 104 18.67 -54.50 -8.10
N LEU A 105 19.93 -54.81 -7.82
CA LEU A 105 20.74 -54.18 -6.77
C LEU A 105 21.97 -53.49 -7.39
N SER A 106 21.87 -53.09 -8.66
CA SER A 106 23.01 -52.57 -9.40
C SER A 106 23.44 -51.19 -8.91
N VAL A 107 22.50 -50.44 -8.32
CA VAL A 107 22.74 -49.12 -7.72
C VAL A 107 23.87 -49.13 -6.69
N PHE A 108 23.98 -50.18 -5.87
CA PHE A 108 25.04 -50.33 -4.85
C PHE A 108 26.44 -50.60 -5.41
N SER A 109 26.56 -50.89 -6.71
CA SER A 109 27.86 -51.04 -7.38
C SER A 109 28.31 -49.76 -8.09
N THR A 110 27.53 -48.69 -8.01
CA THR A 110 27.83 -47.39 -8.64
C THR A 110 28.92 -46.67 -7.84
N THR A 111 29.91 -46.11 -8.54
CA THR A 111 31.05 -45.40 -7.92
C THR A 111 31.07 -43.93 -8.32
N GLY A 112 31.63 -43.05 -7.48
CA GLY A 112 31.74 -41.61 -7.77
C GLY A 112 30.79 -40.79 -6.90
N GLN A 113 30.12 -39.79 -7.50
CA GLN A 113 29.05 -39.00 -6.86
C GLN A 113 27.75 -39.79 -6.78
N CYS A 114 27.79 -40.87 -6.00
CA CYS A 114 26.68 -41.76 -5.71
C CYS A 114 26.58 -41.91 -4.19
N PHE A 115 25.62 -41.19 -3.60
CA PHE A 115 25.38 -41.18 -2.15
C PHE A 115 23.97 -41.66 -1.84
N ASP A 116 23.80 -42.19 -0.64
CA ASP A 116 22.53 -42.69 -0.13
C ASP A 116 21.82 -43.73 -1.06
N PRO A 117 22.54 -44.72 -1.64
CA PRO A 117 21.98 -45.66 -2.60
C PRO A 117 20.92 -46.55 -1.96
N HIS A 118 19.79 -46.71 -2.64
CA HIS A 118 18.72 -47.58 -2.16
C HIS A 118 17.82 -48.08 -3.30
N VAL A 119 17.00 -49.08 -2.98
CA VAL A 119 16.00 -49.65 -3.87
C VAL A 119 14.65 -49.67 -3.18
N VAL A 120 13.61 -49.20 -3.88
CA VAL A 120 12.20 -49.38 -3.50
C VAL A 120 11.53 -50.28 -4.52
N TYR A 121 10.95 -51.38 -4.06
CA TYR A 121 10.33 -52.39 -4.90
C TYR A 121 8.93 -52.71 -4.39
N VAL A 122 7.94 -52.60 -5.27
CA VAL A 122 6.55 -53.00 -5.03
C VAL A 122 6.16 -54.03 -6.08
N ASP A 123 5.73 -55.21 -5.66
CA ASP A 123 5.22 -56.26 -6.54
C ASP A 123 3.79 -56.67 -6.18
N GLY A 124 3.27 -57.76 -6.76
CA GLY A 124 1.91 -58.21 -6.49
C GLY A 124 1.68 -58.77 -5.07
N SER A 125 2.73 -58.95 -4.27
CA SER A 125 2.67 -59.64 -2.97
C SER A 125 3.23 -58.83 -1.80
N SER A 126 4.27 -58.03 -1.99
CA SER A 126 4.93 -57.30 -0.89
C SER A 126 5.70 -56.06 -1.37
N ILE A 127 6.16 -55.28 -0.40
CA ILE A 127 7.03 -54.12 -0.58
C ILE A 127 8.41 -54.49 -0.05
N VAL A 128 9.48 -54.09 -0.73
CA VAL A 128 10.86 -54.28 -0.30
C VAL A 128 11.61 -52.96 -0.41
N ILE A 129 12.32 -52.58 0.65
CA ILE A 129 13.27 -51.47 0.65
C ILE A 129 14.63 -52.00 1.08
N ILE A 130 15.64 -51.82 0.22
CA ILE A 130 17.02 -52.17 0.51
C ILE A 130 17.85 -50.88 0.50
N GLY A 131 18.64 -50.66 1.55
CA GLY A 131 19.65 -49.60 1.63
C GLY A 131 21.06 -50.17 1.81
N ASP A 132 22.05 -49.30 1.92
CA ASP A 132 23.41 -49.66 2.33
C ASP A 132 23.57 -49.69 3.85
N GLU A 133 24.78 -49.98 4.32
CA GLU A 133 25.14 -50.02 5.73
C GLU A 133 25.11 -48.65 6.44
N GLU A 134 25.09 -47.54 5.69
CA GLU A 134 24.91 -46.18 6.24
C GLU A 134 23.42 -45.85 6.50
N GLY A 135 22.53 -46.82 6.23
CA GLY A 135 21.10 -46.74 6.51
C GLY A 135 20.33 -45.98 5.43
N SER A 136 20.73 -46.07 4.17
CA SER A 136 20.06 -45.39 3.04
C SER A 136 18.62 -45.83 2.80
N ALA A 137 18.19 -46.96 3.39
CA ALA A 137 16.81 -47.42 3.35
C ALA A 137 15.83 -46.37 3.91
N PHE A 138 16.29 -45.50 4.82
CA PHE A 138 15.51 -44.37 5.35
C PHE A 138 14.96 -43.48 4.23
N TYR A 139 15.75 -43.17 3.20
CA TYR A 139 15.32 -42.32 2.09
C TYR A 139 14.34 -43.02 1.15
N GLY A 140 14.39 -44.35 1.08
CA GLY A 140 13.39 -45.16 0.37
C GLY A 140 11.99 -44.96 0.94
N PHE A 141 11.85 -44.65 2.23
CA PHE A 141 10.57 -44.35 2.85
C PHE A 141 9.99 -43.00 2.43
N ALA A 142 10.81 -42.00 2.10
CA ALA A 142 10.30 -40.75 1.49
C ALA A 142 9.69 -40.99 0.10
N THR A 143 10.23 -41.96 -0.64
CA THR A 143 9.65 -42.42 -1.91
C THR A 143 8.37 -43.24 -1.69
N LEU A 144 8.37 -44.17 -0.72
CA LEU A 144 7.20 -44.98 -0.41
C LEU A 144 6.01 -44.15 0.10
N GLU A 145 6.28 -43.12 0.89
CA GLU A 145 5.25 -42.17 1.37
C GLU A 145 4.53 -41.49 0.20
N GLN A 146 5.28 -41.07 -0.83
CA GLN A 146 4.71 -40.50 -2.07
C GLN A 146 3.92 -41.52 -2.89
N ILE A 147 4.36 -42.77 -2.91
CA ILE A 147 3.62 -43.87 -3.56
C ILE A 147 2.27 -44.07 -2.86
N PHE A 148 2.23 -44.08 -1.52
CA PHE A 148 0.99 -44.25 -0.77
C PHE A 148 0.00 -43.09 -0.96
N GLU A 149 0.47 -41.85 -1.10
CA GLU A 149 -0.38 -40.68 -1.35
C GLU A 149 -1.08 -40.72 -2.73
N GLN A 150 -0.50 -41.48 -3.68
CA GLN A 150 -1.02 -41.63 -5.05
C GLN A 150 -1.84 -42.92 -5.24
N ARG A 151 -2.12 -43.67 -4.17
CA ARG A 151 -2.84 -44.94 -4.28
C ARG A 151 -4.31 -44.75 -4.67
N GLU A 152 -4.82 -45.67 -5.48
CA GLU A 152 -6.26 -45.77 -5.76
C GLU A 152 -6.88 -46.86 -4.88
N GLY A 153 -7.57 -46.44 -3.81
CA GLY A 153 -8.14 -47.37 -2.84
C GLY A 153 -7.05 -48.12 -2.06
N ASN A 154 -7.08 -49.46 -2.14
CA ASN A 154 -6.13 -50.34 -1.45
C ASN A 154 -5.11 -50.97 -2.43
N THR A 155 -4.98 -50.44 -3.64
CA THR A 155 -4.12 -51.03 -4.67
C THR A 155 -2.92 -50.13 -4.96
N LEU A 156 -1.73 -50.73 -5.05
CA LEU A 156 -0.50 -50.06 -5.44
C LEU A 156 0.04 -50.68 -6.74
N PRO A 157 0.10 -49.94 -7.86
CA PRO A 157 0.85 -50.38 -9.04
C PRO A 157 2.28 -50.80 -8.69
N GLY A 158 2.71 -51.95 -9.22
CA GLY A 158 4.05 -52.44 -8.99
C GLY A 158 5.11 -51.56 -9.66
N VAL A 159 6.24 -51.36 -8.97
CA VAL A 159 7.32 -50.48 -9.43
C VAL A 159 8.67 -50.94 -8.87
N ILE A 160 9.74 -50.70 -9.62
CA ILE A 160 11.12 -50.80 -9.15
C ILE A 160 11.75 -49.42 -9.28
N ILE A 161 12.33 -48.91 -8.20
CA ILE A 161 13.05 -47.65 -8.16
C ILE A 161 14.45 -47.95 -7.62
N GLU A 162 15.47 -47.78 -8.46
CA GLU A 162 16.88 -47.79 -8.08
C GLU A 162 17.34 -46.34 -8.00
N ASP A 163 17.76 -45.87 -6.82
CA ASP A 163 17.93 -44.43 -6.56
C ASP A 163 19.16 -44.11 -5.71
N TYR A 164 19.71 -42.91 -5.92
CA TYR A 164 20.85 -42.35 -5.18
C TYR A 164 20.97 -40.84 -5.43
N ALA A 165 21.56 -40.12 -4.48
CA ALA A 165 21.84 -38.69 -4.56
C ALA A 165 23.18 -38.39 -5.26
N HIS A 166 23.23 -37.27 -5.99
CA HIS A 166 24.46 -36.72 -6.59
C HIS A 166 25.37 -36.07 -5.54
N ALA A 167 24.82 -35.22 -4.67
CA ALA A 167 25.56 -34.55 -3.61
C ALA A 167 25.41 -35.30 -2.27
N LYS A 168 26.50 -35.39 -1.49
CA LYS A 168 26.49 -36.06 -0.18
C LYS A 168 25.71 -35.26 0.87
N TYR A 169 25.99 -33.97 0.96
CA TYR A 169 25.32 -33.06 1.90
C TYR A 169 24.32 -32.20 1.15
N ARG A 170 23.06 -32.23 1.56
CA ARG A 170 21.95 -31.54 0.87
C ARG A 170 21.08 -30.86 1.91
N GLY A 171 20.78 -29.58 1.71
CA GLY A 171 19.91 -28.87 2.63
C GLY A 171 20.19 -27.39 2.69
N LEU A 172 20.32 -26.88 3.92
CA LEU A 172 20.20 -25.46 4.20
C LEU A 172 21.30 -24.98 5.14
N VAL A 173 21.66 -23.72 4.98
CA VAL A 173 22.40 -22.95 5.97
C VAL A 173 21.56 -21.75 6.39
N GLU A 174 21.03 -21.75 7.61
CA GLU A 174 20.43 -20.55 8.21
C GLU A 174 21.59 -19.61 8.61
N GLY A 175 22.15 -18.92 7.62
CA GLY A 175 23.41 -18.16 7.73
C GLY A 175 23.33 -16.71 7.27
N PHE A 176 22.11 -16.22 7.04
CA PHE A 176 21.76 -14.87 6.62
C PHE A 176 21.85 -13.84 7.77
N TYR A 177 21.91 -12.56 7.39
CA TYR A 177 21.60 -11.42 8.26
C TYR A 177 20.08 -11.17 8.28
N GLY A 178 19.55 -10.65 9.39
CA GLY A 178 18.10 -10.50 9.57
C GLY A 178 17.55 -11.30 10.74
N HIS A 179 16.22 -11.43 10.79
CA HIS A 179 15.52 -12.14 11.86
C HIS A 179 15.75 -13.65 11.76
N PRO A 180 16.38 -14.30 12.76
CA PRO A 180 16.47 -15.75 12.80
C PRO A 180 15.07 -16.39 12.81
N TRP A 181 14.95 -17.57 12.20
CA TRP A 181 13.65 -18.22 12.08
C TRP A 181 13.02 -18.57 13.43
N SER A 182 11.70 -18.65 13.47
CA SER A 182 10.98 -19.18 14.64
C SER A 182 11.25 -20.68 14.82
N MET A 183 11.07 -21.19 16.05
CA MET A 183 11.19 -22.63 16.31
C MET A 183 10.18 -23.46 15.52
N GLU A 184 8.95 -22.96 15.37
CA GLU A 184 7.91 -23.62 14.56
C GLU A 184 8.35 -23.75 13.11
N SER A 185 8.91 -22.67 12.53
CA SER A 185 9.44 -22.69 11.17
C SER A 185 10.59 -23.68 11.01
N ARG A 186 11.55 -23.71 11.95
CA ARG A 186 12.69 -24.64 11.91
C ARG A 186 12.27 -26.11 11.96
N LEU A 187 11.36 -26.48 12.87
CA LEU A 187 10.88 -27.86 13.00
C LEU A 187 10.14 -28.31 11.74
N ASN A 188 9.29 -27.43 11.21
CA ASN A 188 8.54 -27.69 10.00
C ASN A 188 9.44 -27.74 8.74
N ILE A 189 10.55 -27.00 8.71
CA ILE A 189 11.59 -27.13 7.67
C ILE A 189 12.33 -28.47 7.76
N LEU A 190 12.62 -28.98 8.96
CA LEU A 190 13.23 -30.31 9.12
C LEU A 190 12.31 -31.42 8.60
N ASP A 191 11.00 -31.31 8.81
CA ASP A 191 10.02 -32.23 8.22
C ASP A 191 10.05 -32.18 6.68
N HIS A 192 10.14 -30.98 6.12
CA HIS A 192 10.29 -30.78 4.68
C HIS A 192 11.61 -31.38 4.16
N MET A 193 12.71 -31.23 4.90
CA MET A 193 14.01 -31.83 4.56
C MET A 193 13.95 -33.36 4.55
N MET A 194 13.36 -33.98 5.58
CA MET A 194 13.13 -35.42 5.64
C MET A 194 12.29 -35.91 4.45
N ARG A 195 11.21 -35.18 4.14
CA ARG A 195 10.30 -35.51 3.04
C ARG A 195 10.99 -35.51 1.68
N TYR A 196 11.91 -34.58 1.46
CA TYR A 196 12.61 -34.40 0.18
C TYR A 196 14.08 -34.84 0.21
N LYS A 197 14.43 -35.73 1.15
CA LYS A 197 15.73 -36.43 1.21
C LYS A 197 16.94 -35.50 1.40
N MET A 198 16.74 -34.37 2.05
CA MET A 198 17.82 -33.50 2.53
C MET A 198 18.31 -33.96 3.90
N ASN A 199 19.59 -33.79 4.17
CA ASN A 199 20.26 -34.42 5.32
C ASN A 199 21.22 -33.48 6.07
N TYR A 200 21.31 -32.20 5.72
CA TYR A 200 22.30 -31.31 6.32
C TYR A 200 21.72 -29.92 6.58
N TYR A 201 21.57 -29.55 7.86
CA TYR A 201 21.03 -28.26 8.29
C TYR A 201 22.04 -27.55 9.19
N VAL A 202 22.56 -26.43 8.70
CA VAL A 202 23.54 -25.60 9.41
C VAL A 202 22.84 -24.45 10.10
N TYR A 203 22.95 -24.39 11.42
CA TYR A 203 22.52 -23.28 12.25
C TYR A 203 23.70 -22.32 12.46
N GLY A 204 23.62 -21.14 11.84
CA GLY A 204 24.52 -20.03 12.10
C GLY A 204 23.93 -18.65 11.77
N PRO A 205 22.74 -18.30 12.32
CA PRO A 205 22.10 -17.03 11.98
C PRO A 205 22.99 -15.89 12.47
N LYS A 206 23.30 -14.91 11.62
CA LYS A 206 24.26 -13.85 11.97
C LYS A 206 23.77 -12.96 13.10
N ALA A 207 22.46 -12.87 13.31
CA ALA A 207 21.83 -12.13 14.40
C ALA A 207 21.78 -12.89 15.76
N ASP A 208 22.10 -14.20 15.81
CA ASP A 208 22.14 -14.92 17.09
C ASP A 208 23.39 -14.51 17.90
N PRO A 209 23.24 -13.85 19.07
CA PRO A 209 24.37 -13.41 19.87
C PRO A 209 25.22 -14.57 20.41
N TYR A 210 24.68 -15.77 20.55
CA TYR A 210 25.39 -16.93 21.08
C TYR A 210 26.11 -17.74 19.99
N HIS A 211 25.81 -17.47 18.72
CA HIS A 211 26.56 -17.91 17.55
C HIS A 211 27.73 -16.94 17.26
N ALA A 212 27.45 -15.63 17.27
CA ALA A 212 28.40 -14.55 16.99
C ALA A 212 28.38 -13.45 18.06
N GLY A 213 29.54 -12.95 18.48
CA GLY A 213 29.66 -11.92 19.53
C GLY A 213 29.77 -12.47 20.96
N ASN A 214 28.73 -13.11 21.48
CA ASN A 214 28.73 -13.81 22.78
C ASN A 214 28.96 -15.33 22.63
N TRP A 215 29.71 -15.75 21.61
CA TRP A 215 29.91 -17.17 21.29
C TRP A 215 30.51 -18.02 22.41
N ARG A 216 31.25 -17.41 23.35
CA ARG A 216 31.77 -18.06 24.57
C ARG A 216 30.72 -18.27 25.67
N VAL A 217 29.60 -17.58 25.56
CA VAL A 217 28.52 -17.63 26.55
C VAL A 217 27.58 -18.78 26.18
N ASN A 218 27.18 -19.51 27.21
CA ASN A 218 26.20 -20.57 27.10
C ASN A 218 24.84 -20.02 26.69
N TYR A 219 24.07 -20.79 25.92
CA TYR A 219 22.67 -20.44 25.67
C TYR A 219 21.89 -20.35 26.98
N PRO A 220 20.92 -19.43 27.09
CA PRO A 220 20.15 -19.22 28.29
C PRO A 220 19.06 -20.29 28.45
N GLU A 221 18.58 -20.49 29.68
CA GLU A 221 17.43 -21.35 29.96
C GLU A 221 16.10 -20.66 29.61
N THR A 222 16.07 -19.33 29.63
CA THR A 222 14.87 -18.51 29.36
C THR A 222 15.24 -17.26 28.56
N VAL A 223 14.33 -16.79 27.72
CA VAL A 223 14.40 -15.50 27.02
C VAL A 223 13.13 -14.70 27.29
N THR A 224 13.20 -13.37 27.19
CA THR A 224 12.04 -12.48 27.23
C THR A 224 11.27 -12.51 25.90
N ASP A 225 10.03 -12.02 25.88
CA ASP A 225 9.23 -11.93 24.66
C ASP A 225 9.91 -11.06 23.58
N ASP A 226 10.57 -9.97 23.98
CA ASP A 226 11.30 -9.12 23.03
C ASP A 226 12.54 -9.82 22.48
N GLN A 227 13.29 -10.55 23.31
CA GLN A 227 14.40 -11.40 22.82
C GLN A 227 13.91 -12.49 21.88
N ARG A 228 12.71 -13.07 22.13
CA ARG A 228 12.09 -14.06 21.27
C ARG A 228 11.70 -13.46 19.91
N LYS A 229 11.15 -12.24 19.88
CA LYS A 229 10.85 -11.51 18.64
C LYS A 229 12.10 -11.23 17.80
N LEU A 230 13.25 -11.01 18.45
CA LEU A 230 14.55 -10.87 17.79
C LEU A 230 15.21 -12.23 17.43
N GLY A 231 14.49 -13.34 17.54
CA GLY A 231 14.95 -14.68 17.14
C GLY A 231 15.87 -15.40 18.13
N GLN A 232 16.02 -14.93 19.38
CA GLN A 232 16.83 -15.63 20.38
C GLN A 232 16.15 -16.92 20.87
N ILE A 233 16.97 -17.95 21.08
CA ILE A 233 16.52 -19.28 21.52
C ILE A 233 17.14 -19.72 22.85
N THR A 234 16.49 -20.70 23.47
CA THR A 234 16.88 -21.29 24.75
C THR A 234 17.60 -22.63 24.58
N THR A 235 18.16 -23.15 25.66
CA THR A 235 18.70 -24.53 25.70
C THR A 235 17.64 -25.59 25.39
N SER A 236 16.38 -25.40 25.82
CA SER A 236 15.27 -26.31 25.51
C SER A 236 14.94 -26.31 24.01
N ASP A 237 14.98 -25.14 23.38
CA ASP A 237 14.73 -25.00 21.93
C ASP A 237 15.80 -25.75 21.13
N ILE A 238 17.07 -25.62 21.51
CA ILE A 238 18.19 -26.36 20.89
C ILE A 238 18.03 -27.87 21.06
N GLN A 239 17.65 -28.32 22.26
CA GLN A 239 17.42 -29.74 22.51
C GLN A 239 16.28 -30.30 21.65
N GLN A 240 15.19 -29.54 21.53
CA GLN A 240 14.08 -29.90 20.66
C GLN A 240 14.52 -29.97 19.20
N LEU A 241 15.29 -28.98 18.73
CA LEU A 241 15.79 -28.92 17.36
C LEU A 241 16.73 -30.10 17.04
N ALA A 242 17.67 -30.40 17.94
CA ALA A 242 18.59 -31.53 17.78
C ALA A 242 17.86 -32.89 17.78
N THR A 243 16.88 -33.05 18.67
CA THR A 243 16.05 -34.28 18.75
C THR A 243 15.23 -34.47 17.48
N HIS A 244 14.59 -33.40 17.00
CA HIS A 244 13.75 -33.44 15.80
C HIS A 244 14.60 -33.68 14.54
N ALA A 245 15.74 -33.01 14.42
CA ALA A 245 16.67 -33.22 13.29
C ALA A 245 17.16 -34.67 13.23
N ALA A 246 17.52 -35.26 14.38
CA ALA A 246 17.89 -36.68 14.45
C ALA A 246 16.76 -37.60 14.00
N ALA A 247 15.51 -37.32 14.40
CA ALA A 247 14.33 -38.07 13.95
C ALA A 247 14.07 -37.92 12.43
N CYS A 248 14.48 -36.79 11.85
CA CYS A 248 14.40 -36.51 10.42
C CYS A 248 15.58 -37.09 9.60
N LYS A 249 16.56 -37.73 10.25
CA LYS A 249 17.86 -38.10 9.64
C LYS A 249 18.57 -36.90 8.99
N VAL A 250 18.51 -35.75 9.67
CA VAL A 250 19.18 -34.51 9.28
C VAL A 250 20.29 -34.22 10.27
N ASP A 251 21.51 -34.07 9.76
CA ASP A 251 22.66 -33.63 10.53
C ASP A 251 22.45 -32.16 10.94
N PHE A 252 22.12 -31.95 12.21
CA PHE A 252 22.03 -30.61 12.81
C PHE A 252 23.42 -30.10 13.18
N VAL A 253 23.94 -29.18 12.37
CA VAL A 253 25.27 -28.59 12.52
C VAL A 253 25.15 -27.26 13.23
N TRP A 254 25.65 -27.15 14.46
CA TRP A 254 25.77 -25.85 15.13
C TRP A 254 27.13 -25.22 14.82
N ALA A 255 27.14 -24.08 14.13
CA ALA A 255 28.36 -23.37 13.78
C ALA A 255 28.74 -22.35 14.87
N VAL A 256 30.02 -22.22 15.19
CA VAL A 256 30.56 -21.10 15.98
C VAL A 256 31.16 -20.05 15.06
N HIS A 257 30.94 -18.76 15.31
CA HIS A 257 31.53 -17.68 14.52
C HIS A 257 32.36 -16.71 15.39
N PRO A 258 33.62 -17.07 15.72
CA PRO A 258 34.41 -16.31 16.68
C PRO A 258 35.02 -15.02 16.14
N THR A 259 34.99 -14.81 14.82
CA THR A 259 35.74 -13.77 14.11
C THR A 259 34.91 -12.72 13.39
N LEU A 260 33.58 -12.72 13.52
CA LEU A 260 32.72 -11.77 12.79
C LEU A 260 33.18 -10.33 13.08
N GLY A 261 33.59 -9.59 12.05
CA GLY A 261 34.15 -8.23 12.18
C GLY A 261 35.53 -8.11 12.86
N SER A 262 36.26 -9.22 13.06
CA SER A 262 37.62 -9.26 13.64
C SER A 262 38.72 -9.19 12.56
N TYR A 263 39.99 -9.11 12.97
CA TYR A 263 41.18 -9.16 12.10
C TYR A 263 42.15 -10.32 12.45
N TYR A 264 41.83 -11.11 13.48
CA TYR A 264 42.77 -12.07 14.06
C TYR A 264 42.08 -13.38 14.42
N ILE A 265 42.82 -14.49 14.28
CA ILE A 265 42.43 -15.84 14.68
C ILE A 265 43.39 -16.33 15.76
N SER A 266 42.85 -16.68 16.94
CA SER A 266 43.62 -17.29 18.02
C SER A 266 43.38 -18.79 18.11
N LEU A 267 44.45 -19.57 18.13
CA LEU A 267 44.37 -21.02 18.41
C LEU A 267 44.12 -21.33 19.89
N TYR A 268 44.25 -20.34 20.78
CA TYR A 268 43.85 -20.49 22.19
C TYR A 268 42.32 -20.56 22.37
N TRP A 269 41.55 -20.27 21.31
CA TRP A 269 40.09 -20.37 21.35
C TRP A 269 39.56 -21.80 21.27
N VAL A 270 40.41 -22.78 20.96
CA VAL A 270 39.98 -24.19 20.84
C VAL A 270 39.32 -24.66 22.15
N ASP A 271 39.88 -24.34 23.31
CA ASP A 271 39.30 -24.72 24.60
C ASP A 271 37.95 -24.02 24.88
N ASP A 272 37.82 -22.75 24.51
CA ASP A 272 36.57 -21.98 24.62
C ASP A 272 35.48 -22.59 23.71
N ILE A 273 35.84 -22.90 22.46
CA ILE A 273 34.96 -23.54 21.46
C ILE A 273 34.50 -24.91 21.97
N MET A 274 35.43 -25.75 22.44
CA MET A 274 35.10 -27.07 22.98
C MET A 274 34.26 -27.00 24.26
N THR A 275 34.39 -25.93 25.05
CA THR A 275 33.52 -25.67 26.19
C THR A 275 32.09 -25.37 25.74
N LYS A 276 31.91 -24.51 24.73
CA LYS A 276 30.59 -24.23 24.14
C LYS A 276 29.99 -25.48 23.49
N PHE A 277 30.78 -26.21 22.69
CA PHE A 277 30.34 -27.46 22.07
C PHE A 277 29.96 -28.52 23.10
N GLN A 278 30.62 -28.57 24.27
CA GLN A 278 30.21 -29.48 25.33
C GLN A 278 28.80 -29.17 25.86
N GLN A 279 28.42 -27.89 25.97
CA GLN A 279 27.04 -27.52 26.33
C GLN A 279 26.06 -28.07 25.28
N LEU A 280 26.32 -27.78 24.01
CA LEU A 280 25.44 -28.16 22.90
C LEU A 280 25.37 -29.68 22.70
N TYR A 281 26.49 -30.39 22.86
CA TYR A 281 26.55 -31.85 22.86
C TYR A 281 25.62 -32.46 23.91
N SER A 282 25.59 -31.86 25.12
CA SER A 282 24.70 -32.30 26.19
C SER A 282 23.21 -32.05 25.90
N LEU A 283 22.91 -31.16 24.95
CA LEU A 283 21.55 -30.91 24.43
C LEU A 283 21.20 -31.81 23.23
N GLY A 284 22.12 -32.65 22.76
CA GLY A 284 21.87 -33.60 21.67
C GLY A 284 22.53 -33.25 20.33
N VAL A 285 23.25 -32.12 20.24
CA VAL A 285 23.98 -31.76 19.01
C VAL A 285 25.13 -32.75 18.76
N ARG A 286 25.28 -33.21 17.51
CA ARG A 286 26.33 -34.16 17.10
C ARG A 286 27.18 -33.69 15.92
N HIS A 287 26.88 -32.51 15.35
CA HIS A 287 27.67 -31.93 14.27
C HIS A 287 27.97 -30.46 14.59
N PHE A 288 29.18 -30.02 14.25
CA PHE A 288 29.67 -28.69 14.61
C PHE A 288 30.37 -28.01 13.43
N GLY A 289 30.31 -26.69 13.40
CA GLY A 289 30.99 -25.87 12.40
C GLY A 289 31.87 -24.79 13.02
N VAL A 290 32.89 -24.35 12.28
CA VAL A 290 33.73 -23.19 12.58
C VAL A 290 33.67 -22.23 11.40
N SER A 291 33.02 -21.10 11.61
CA SER A 291 32.83 -20.05 10.62
C SER A 291 33.81 -18.91 10.86
N VAL A 292 34.57 -18.55 9.82
CA VAL A 292 35.40 -17.34 9.83
C VAL A 292 35.15 -16.44 8.62
N ASP A 293 34.00 -16.60 7.95
CA ASP A 293 33.47 -15.66 6.96
C ASP A 293 33.34 -14.23 7.52
N ASP A 294 33.21 -13.24 6.64
CA ASP A 294 33.05 -11.81 6.98
C ASP A 294 34.08 -11.24 7.97
N MET A 295 35.26 -11.87 8.03
CA MET A 295 36.40 -11.35 8.77
C MET A 295 37.14 -10.30 7.93
N SER A 296 37.66 -9.26 8.58
CA SER A 296 38.52 -8.29 7.90
C SER A 296 39.92 -8.88 7.64
N GLY A 297 40.13 -9.39 6.44
CA GLY A 297 41.41 -9.96 5.96
C GLY A 297 41.46 -11.49 5.93
N HIS A 298 42.55 -12.05 5.37
CA HIS A 298 42.66 -13.49 5.08
C HIS A 298 43.92 -14.12 5.69
N PRO A 299 43.97 -14.34 7.02
CA PRO A 299 45.14 -14.88 7.67
C PRO A 299 45.40 -16.33 7.26
N THR A 300 46.68 -16.69 7.12
CA THR A 300 47.11 -18.03 6.68
C THR A 300 46.90 -19.11 7.75
N ASN A 301 46.78 -18.73 9.02
CA ASN A 301 46.53 -19.68 10.12
C ASN A 301 45.04 -20.06 10.25
N GLN A 302 44.15 -19.57 9.38
CA GLN A 302 42.73 -19.88 9.45
C GLN A 302 42.42 -21.38 9.43
N ALA A 303 43.15 -22.16 8.60
CA ALA A 303 42.96 -23.61 8.48
C ALA A 303 43.30 -24.36 9.78
N GLN A 304 44.17 -23.81 10.62
CA GLN A 304 44.63 -24.47 11.85
C GLN A 304 43.58 -24.50 12.94
N LEU A 305 42.65 -23.54 12.97
CA LEU A 305 41.58 -23.49 13.98
C LEU A 305 40.60 -24.68 13.84
N PRO A 306 39.92 -24.91 12.70
CA PRO A 306 39.01 -26.03 12.52
C PRO A 306 39.73 -27.39 12.63
N ASP A 307 40.99 -27.48 12.18
CA ASP A 307 41.80 -28.70 12.32
C ASP A 307 42.02 -29.09 13.79
N LYS A 308 42.39 -28.12 14.63
CA LYS A 308 42.55 -28.35 16.08
C LYS A 308 41.23 -28.64 16.78
N VAL A 309 40.14 -28.01 16.34
CA VAL A 309 38.79 -28.33 16.84
C VAL A 309 38.41 -29.76 16.47
N GLN A 310 38.65 -30.20 15.23
CA GLN A 310 38.42 -31.59 14.80
C GLN A 310 39.26 -32.59 15.60
N GLN A 311 40.53 -32.28 15.87
CA GLN A 311 41.39 -33.12 16.72
C GLN A 311 40.84 -33.24 18.14
N ALA A 312 40.43 -32.11 18.74
CA ALA A 312 39.84 -32.11 20.08
C ALA A 312 38.50 -32.86 20.14
N ILE A 313 37.68 -32.80 19.08
CA ILE A 313 36.47 -33.60 18.93
C ILE A 313 36.81 -35.09 18.87
N ASP A 314 37.78 -35.47 18.05
CA ASP A 314 38.17 -36.88 17.88
C ASP A 314 38.72 -37.46 19.19
N GLU A 315 39.55 -36.71 19.91
CA GLU A 315 40.10 -37.11 21.22
C GLU A 315 39.01 -37.26 22.30
N LYS A 316 37.92 -36.51 22.19
CA LYS A 316 36.89 -36.43 23.24
C LYS A 316 35.68 -37.32 23.00
N TRP A 317 35.17 -37.37 21.77
CA TRP A 317 33.90 -38.00 21.43
C TRP A 317 34.03 -39.14 20.42
N ASN A 318 35.05 -39.16 19.55
CA ASN A 318 35.22 -40.21 18.53
C ASN A 318 36.30 -41.24 18.91
N THR A 319 36.30 -41.66 20.16
CA THR A 319 37.23 -42.69 20.64
C THR A 319 36.84 -44.09 20.16
N ALA A 320 37.76 -45.04 20.18
CA ALA A 320 37.51 -46.41 19.69
C ALA A 320 36.36 -47.14 20.41
N ASP A 321 36.04 -46.76 21.65
CA ASP A 321 34.99 -47.35 22.47
C ASP A 321 33.68 -46.52 22.49
N ALA A 322 33.62 -45.42 21.72
CA ALA A 322 32.44 -44.58 21.64
C ALA A 322 31.30 -45.31 20.91
N ALA A 323 30.08 -45.21 21.45
CA ALA A 323 28.90 -45.63 20.71
C ALA A 323 28.69 -44.72 19.50
N GLU A 324 28.26 -45.27 18.37
CA GLU A 324 28.07 -44.50 17.13
C GLU A 324 27.15 -43.29 17.30
N ALA A 325 26.05 -43.45 18.06
CA ALA A 325 25.12 -42.36 18.38
C ALA A 325 25.72 -41.23 19.25
N ASP A 326 26.86 -41.48 19.88
CA ASP A 326 27.58 -40.52 20.71
C ASP A 326 28.78 -39.88 20.00
N CYS A 327 29.17 -40.41 18.83
CA CYS A 327 30.20 -39.83 17.98
C CYS A 327 29.73 -38.50 17.39
N VAL A 328 30.70 -37.62 17.12
CA VAL A 328 30.51 -36.32 16.50
C VAL A 328 31.03 -36.35 15.08
N GLY A 329 30.23 -35.84 14.15
CA GLY A 329 30.56 -35.79 12.73
C GLY A 329 31.73 -34.87 12.39
N ASN A 330 32.06 -34.85 11.10
CA ASN A 330 33.09 -33.98 10.52
C ASN A 330 32.78 -32.49 10.78
N VAL A 331 33.81 -31.71 11.12
CA VAL A 331 33.69 -30.25 11.31
C VAL A 331 33.44 -29.57 9.95
N LEU A 332 32.39 -28.77 9.87
CA LEU A 332 32.19 -27.83 8.76
C LEU A 332 33.06 -26.59 8.96
N PHE A 333 33.81 -26.18 7.95
CA PHE A 333 34.64 -24.98 7.97
C PHE A 333 34.24 -24.00 6.87
N VAL A 334 33.99 -22.74 7.23
CA VAL A 334 33.78 -21.64 6.28
C VAL A 334 35.02 -20.74 6.31
N PRO A 335 35.86 -20.74 5.26
CA PRO A 335 37.10 -19.96 5.23
C PRO A 335 36.82 -18.46 5.03
N THR A 336 37.82 -17.60 5.27
CA THR A 336 37.68 -16.15 5.00
C THR A 336 37.61 -15.84 3.50
N CYS A 337 38.22 -16.68 2.65
CA CYS A 337 38.10 -16.61 1.19
C CYS A 337 37.06 -17.64 0.72
N TYR A 338 35.82 -17.54 1.21
CA TYR A 338 34.72 -18.43 0.82
C TYR A 338 34.24 -18.21 -0.63
N ALA A 339 34.60 -17.08 -1.24
CA ALA A 339 34.47 -16.82 -2.68
C ALA A 339 35.83 -16.84 -3.37
N LEU A 340 35.92 -17.44 -4.56
CA LEU A 340 37.19 -17.59 -5.28
C LEU A 340 37.85 -16.24 -5.63
N ASN A 341 37.06 -15.21 -5.91
CA ASN A 341 37.55 -13.86 -6.22
C ASN A 341 38.13 -13.11 -4.99
N TYR A 342 37.94 -13.59 -3.75
CA TYR A 342 38.41 -12.93 -2.51
C TYR A 342 39.88 -13.20 -2.16
N GLY A 343 40.68 -13.80 -3.06
CA GLY A 343 42.13 -13.95 -2.88
C GLY A 343 42.61 -15.37 -2.55
N ALA A 344 42.06 -16.34 -3.28
CA ALA A 344 42.10 -17.78 -3.02
C ALA A 344 43.48 -18.45 -2.75
N THR A 345 44.55 -18.13 -3.47
CA THR A 345 45.68 -19.09 -3.53
C THR A 345 46.49 -19.21 -2.25
N TYR A 346 46.82 -18.12 -1.55
CA TYR A 346 47.70 -18.21 -0.38
C TYR A 346 46.98 -18.56 0.93
N SER A 347 45.69 -18.26 1.02
CA SER A 347 44.86 -18.47 2.21
C SER A 347 44.15 -19.83 2.22
N LEU A 348 43.81 -20.37 1.04
CA LEU A 348 43.11 -21.65 0.91
C LEU A 348 44.05 -22.85 0.76
N THR A 349 45.22 -22.71 0.11
CA THR A 349 46.16 -23.85 -0.04
C THR A 349 46.64 -24.47 1.28
N PRO A 350 46.79 -23.75 2.42
CA PRO A 350 47.06 -24.38 3.70
C PRO A 350 46.00 -25.40 4.15
N ILE A 351 44.79 -25.37 3.60
CA ILE A 351 43.72 -26.34 3.91
C ILE A 351 44.07 -27.75 3.39
N GLN A 352 44.95 -27.88 2.39
CA GLN A 352 45.42 -29.19 1.93
C GLN A 352 46.16 -29.97 3.03
N GLU A 353 46.77 -29.26 3.99
CA GLU A 353 47.61 -29.83 5.03
C GLU A 353 46.83 -30.21 6.30
N ILE A 354 45.53 -29.86 6.39
CA ILE A 354 44.70 -30.17 7.56
C ILE A 354 43.88 -31.45 7.37
N SER A 355 43.37 -32.01 8.47
CA SER A 355 42.57 -33.24 8.48
C SER A 355 41.50 -33.26 7.38
N SER A 356 41.38 -34.40 6.67
CA SER A 356 40.32 -34.63 5.67
C SER A 356 38.92 -34.73 6.29
N LYS A 357 38.82 -34.83 7.62
CA LYS A 357 37.56 -34.74 8.38
C LYS A 357 37.05 -33.30 8.54
N VAL A 358 37.76 -32.30 8.04
CA VAL A 358 37.26 -30.93 7.94
C VAL A 358 36.62 -30.75 6.55
N GLU A 359 35.30 -30.62 6.52
CA GLU A 359 34.54 -30.32 5.29
C GLU A 359 34.56 -28.80 5.07
N VAL A 360 34.68 -28.34 3.82
CA VAL A 360 34.94 -26.93 3.52
C VAL A 360 33.84 -26.35 2.65
N ALA A 361 33.22 -25.26 3.11
CA ALA A 361 32.19 -24.55 2.36
C ALA A 361 32.79 -23.44 1.47
N PHE A 362 32.10 -23.13 0.38
CA PHE A 362 32.39 -21.99 -0.50
C PHE A 362 31.13 -21.53 -1.25
N THR A 363 31.12 -20.29 -1.74
CA THR A 363 29.95 -19.65 -2.39
C THR A 363 30.06 -19.54 -3.91
N GLY A 364 31.13 -20.08 -4.49
CA GLY A 364 31.39 -20.05 -5.93
C GLY A 364 32.45 -19.02 -6.31
N TYR A 365 32.26 -18.39 -7.48
CA TYR A 365 33.22 -17.40 -7.96
C TYR A 365 33.20 -16.11 -7.12
N ASP A 366 32.01 -15.71 -6.67
CA ASP A 366 31.75 -14.52 -5.86
C ASP A 366 30.90 -14.90 -4.63
N CYS A 367 30.64 -13.94 -3.73
CA CYS A 367 29.71 -14.14 -2.60
C CYS A 367 28.31 -14.54 -3.10
N PHE A 368 27.84 -13.86 -4.13
CA PHE A 368 26.61 -14.21 -4.85
C PHE A 368 26.97 -14.59 -6.28
N SER A 369 26.76 -15.85 -6.67
CA SER A 369 27.17 -16.32 -8.00
C SER A 369 26.33 -17.48 -8.52
N ASN A 370 26.40 -17.69 -9.84
CA ASN A 370 25.77 -18.83 -10.51
C ASN A 370 26.40 -20.18 -10.08
N VAL A 371 25.66 -21.27 -10.24
CA VAL A 371 26.25 -22.62 -10.18
C VAL A 371 27.11 -22.82 -11.44
N ARG A 372 28.43 -22.78 -11.25
CA ARG A 372 29.43 -22.88 -12.31
C ARG A 372 30.41 -24.02 -12.05
N ALA A 373 30.40 -25.05 -12.90
CA ALA A 373 31.24 -26.24 -12.75
C ALA A 373 32.73 -25.96 -12.56
N SER A 374 33.29 -24.96 -13.27
CA SER A 374 34.71 -24.61 -13.12
C SER A 374 35.06 -24.07 -11.73
N SER A 375 34.12 -23.49 -10.99
CA SER A 375 34.35 -22.97 -9.64
C SER A 375 34.55 -24.10 -8.64
N PHE A 376 33.81 -25.20 -8.77
CA PHE A 376 33.99 -26.42 -7.97
C PHE A 376 35.38 -27.02 -8.18
N GLY A 377 35.78 -27.18 -9.44
CA GLY A 377 37.11 -27.69 -9.78
C GLY A 377 38.25 -26.82 -9.25
N SER A 378 38.18 -25.50 -9.40
CA SER A 378 39.19 -24.58 -8.86
C SER A 378 39.25 -24.60 -7.34
N MET A 379 38.11 -24.60 -6.66
CA MET A 379 38.08 -24.69 -5.20
C MET A 379 38.69 -26.02 -4.75
N ALA A 380 38.29 -27.15 -5.36
CA ALA A 380 38.81 -28.47 -5.04
C ALA A 380 40.34 -28.57 -5.22
N GLU A 381 40.90 -27.95 -6.26
CA GLU A 381 42.34 -27.83 -6.46
C GLU A 381 43.02 -27.07 -5.30
N TYR A 382 42.42 -25.97 -4.84
CA TYR A 382 43.00 -25.17 -3.76
C TYR A 382 42.94 -25.86 -2.39
N ILE A 383 41.85 -26.56 -2.07
CA ILE A 383 41.67 -27.18 -0.74
C ILE A 383 42.03 -28.67 -0.68
N GLY A 384 42.32 -29.28 -1.83
CA GLY A 384 42.73 -30.69 -1.96
C GLY A 384 41.60 -31.71 -1.71
N ARG A 385 40.34 -31.28 -1.79
CA ARG A 385 39.13 -32.08 -1.55
C ARG A 385 37.91 -31.44 -2.21
N ASP A 386 36.83 -32.19 -2.40
CA ASP A 386 35.60 -31.65 -2.99
C ASP A 386 34.89 -30.70 -1.99
N PRO A 387 34.51 -29.48 -2.41
CA PRO A 387 33.88 -28.49 -1.52
C PRO A 387 32.36 -28.66 -1.39
N ILE A 388 31.82 -28.19 -0.26
CA ILE A 388 30.39 -27.97 -0.06
C ILE A 388 30.01 -26.59 -0.61
N PHE A 389 29.05 -26.55 -1.50
CA PHE A 389 28.54 -25.28 -2.03
C PHE A 389 27.50 -24.69 -1.08
N TRP A 390 27.88 -23.61 -0.41
CA TRP A 390 26.97 -22.72 0.30
C TRP A 390 26.47 -21.71 -0.74
N TRP A 391 25.30 -21.95 -1.31
CA TRP A 391 24.78 -21.08 -2.34
C TRP A 391 23.96 -19.95 -1.72
N ASN A 392 24.39 -18.70 -1.89
CA ASN A 392 23.61 -17.53 -1.48
C ASN A 392 22.41 -17.31 -2.42
N ASN A 393 21.40 -18.16 -2.26
CA ASN A 393 20.20 -18.28 -3.08
C ASN A 393 19.16 -19.12 -2.31
N PRO A 394 17.91 -18.65 -2.08
CA PRO A 394 17.33 -17.37 -2.45
C PRO A 394 17.53 -16.24 -1.42
N VAL A 395 18.52 -16.31 -0.51
CA VAL A 395 18.73 -15.29 0.54
C VAL A 395 18.47 -13.86 0.05
N ASN A 396 17.78 -13.07 0.87
CA ASN A 396 17.35 -11.70 0.57
C ASN A 396 17.87 -10.69 1.60
N ASP A 397 18.89 -11.03 2.37
CA ASP A 397 19.44 -10.17 3.43
C ASP A 397 20.19 -8.93 2.93
N ASP A 398 20.47 -8.85 1.63
CA ASP A 398 20.95 -7.64 0.97
C ASP A 398 19.82 -6.81 0.34
N HIS A 399 18.59 -7.33 0.35
CA HIS A 399 17.36 -6.70 -0.14
C HIS A 399 16.13 -7.23 0.63
N ASP A 400 16.06 -6.98 1.95
CA ASP A 400 15.08 -7.61 2.86
C ASP A 400 13.61 -7.43 2.45
N THR A 401 13.35 -6.40 1.66
CA THR A 401 12.03 -5.97 1.21
C THR A 401 11.54 -6.75 -0.01
N TRP A 402 12.31 -7.72 -0.52
CA TRP A 402 12.03 -8.53 -1.71
C TRP A 402 11.82 -10.00 -1.37
N LEU A 403 10.96 -10.69 -2.15
CA LEU A 403 10.77 -12.14 -2.07
C LEU A 403 11.09 -12.80 -3.41
N TYR A 404 11.80 -13.93 -3.35
CA TYR A 404 12.22 -14.70 -4.53
C TYR A 404 11.48 -16.05 -4.59
N MET A 405 10.46 -16.15 -5.44
CA MET A 405 9.49 -17.27 -5.42
C MET A 405 9.45 -18.11 -6.71
N HIS A 406 10.43 -17.97 -7.61
CA HIS A 406 10.49 -18.68 -8.91
C HIS A 406 11.39 -19.94 -8.91
N GLY A 407 11.42 -20.67 -7.78
CA GLY A 407 12.19 -21.91 -7.69
C GLY A 407 13.71 -21.69 -7.60
N LEU A 408 14.49 -22.70 -7.96
CA LEU A 408 15.94 -22.73 -7.67
C LEU A 408 16.73 -21.58 -8.31
N THR A 409 16.22 -21.02 -9.39
CA THR A 409 16.88 -20.01 -10.23
C THR A 409 16.24 -18.63 -10.09
N ALA A 410 15.46 -18.42 -9.03
CA ALA A 410 14.77 -17.16 -8.76
C ALA A 410 15.70 -15.94 -8.65
N ARG A 411 16.98 -16.17 -8.29
CA ARG A 411 17.98 -15.11 -8.17
C ARG A 411 19.24 -15.36 -9.00
N TRP A 412 19.70 -16.61 -9.08
CA TRP A 412 20.94 -16.97 -9.80
C TRP A 412 20.72 -18.16 -10.72
N THR A 413 21.55 -18.29 -11.76
CA THR A 413 21.37 -19.33 -12.78
C THR A 413 22.26 -20.55 -12.53
N ILE A 414 21.90 -21.67 -13.17
CA ILE A 414 22.76 -22.86 -13.29
C ILE A 414 23.35 -22.83 -14.70
N GLU A 415 24.66 -22.68 -14.84
CA GLU A 415 25.29 -22.44 -16.15
C GLU A 415 25.30 -23.68 -17.05
N GLN A 416 25.21 -24.87 -16.46
CA GLN A 416 25.26 -26.14 -17.16
C GLN A 416 24.20 -27.09 -16.61
N THR A 417 23.37 -27.64 -17.51
CA THR A 417 22.40 -28.68 -17.15
C THR A 417 23.11 -29.98 -16.80
N GLY A 418 22.60 -30.71 -15.81
CA GLY A 418 23.14 -32.01 -15.42
C GLY A 418 24.12 -31.96 -14.25
N ALA A 419 24.71 -33.12 -13.98
CA ALA A 419 25.68 -33.35 -12.92
C ALA A 419 26.88 -32.38 -12.95
N VAL A 420 27.30 -31.93 -11.76
CA VAL A 420 28.50 -31.11 -11.55
C VAL A 420 29.52 -31.91 -10.74
N ASP A 421 30.68 -32.14 -11.35
CA ASP A 421 31.84 -32.77 -10.71
C ASP A 421 32.32 -31.94 -9.50
N HIS A 422 32.96 -32.61 -8.53
CA HIS A 422 33.50 -32.00 -7.30
C HIS A 422 32.46 -31.34 -6.37
N MET A 423 31.15 -31.48 -6.63
CA MET A 423 30.10 -31.06 -5.71
C MET A 423 29.97 -32.05 -4.56
N ARG A 424 30.63 -31.77 -3.43
CA ARG A 424 30.50 -32.58 -2.21
C ARG A 424 29.16 -32.37 -1.53
N GLY A 425 28.69 -31.13 -1.52
CA GLY A 425 27.42 -30.73 -0.94
C GLY A 425 26.81 -29.53 -1.65
N PHE A 426 25.51 -29.37 -1.46
CA PHE A 426 24.71 -28.30 -2.04
C PHE A 426 23.72 -27.80 -0.99
N LEU A 427 24.05 -26.67 -0.37
CA LEU A 427 23.29 -26.07 0.72
C LEU A 427 22.84 -24.68 0.30
N LEU A 428 21.55 -24.37 0.43
CA LEU A 428 21.05 -23.03 0.18
C LEU A 428 21.22 -22.15 1.43
N ASN A 429 21.67 -20.92 1.25
CA ASN A 429 21.35 -19.83 2.18
C ASN A 429 19.96 -19.31 1.81
N PRO A 430 18.95 -19.51 2.66
CA PRO A 430 17.56 -19.19 2.38
C PRO A 430 17.23 -17.72 2.72
N MET A 431 16.01 -17.27 2.41
CA MET A 431 15.52 -15.95 2.83
C MET A 431 15.26 -15.89 4.34
N ASN A 432 15.12 -14.67 4.87
CA ASN A 432 14.59 -14.42 6.21
C ASN A 432 13.20 -15.09 6.41
N GLN A 433 12.45 -15.30 5.33
CA GLN A 433 11.17 -16.00 5.26
C GLN A 433 11.38 -17.50 5.01
N GLY A 434 11.39 -18.30 6.08
CA GLY A 434 11.75 -19.72 6.03
C GLY A 434 10.77 -20.61 5.27
N GLN A 435 9.47 -20.34 5.37
CA GLN A 435 8.44 -21.11 4.68
C GLN A 435 8.37 -20.78 3.20
N VAL A 436 8.55 -19.51 2.83
CA VAL A 436 8.64 -19.09 1.43
C VAL A 436 9.88 -19.72 0.77
N SER A 437 10.98 -19.81 1.51
CA SER A 437 12.22 -20.45 1.05
C SER A 437 12.07 -21.94 0.69
N LYS A 438 10.99 -22.61 1.14
CA LYS A 438 10.70 -23.99 0.72
C LYS A 438 10.52 -24.14 -0.79
N ILE A 439 10.09 -23.09 -1.49
CA ILE A 439 9.95 -23.13 -2.95
C ILE A 439 11.31 -23.44 -3.60
N CYS A 440 12.35 -22.69 -3.23
CA CYS A 440 13.71 -22.93 -3.72
C CYS A 440 14.31 -24.19 -3.10
N ASN A 441 14.03 -24.46 -1.82
CA ASN A 441 14.57 -25.63 -1.12
C ASN A 441 14.12 -26.95 -1.74
N PHE A 442 12.84 -27.05 -2.11
CA PHE A 442 12.30 -28.20 -2.85
C PHE A 442 13.11 -28.43 -4.13
N SER A 443 13.31 -27.37 -4.92
CA SER A 443 14.05 -27.48 -6.18
C SER A 443 15.54 -27.76 -5.98
N ALA A 444 16.14 -27.29 -4.87
CA ALA A 444 17.50 -27.66 -4.50
C ALA A 444 17.62 -29.13 -4.10
N ALA A 445 16.63 -29.68 -3.39
CA ALA A 445 16.56 -31.10 -3.10
C ALA A 445 16.47 -31.92 -4.38
N ASP A 446 15.64 -31.49 -5.32
CA ASP A 446 15.48 -32.14 -6.63
C ASP A 446 16.78 -32.12 -7.45
N TYR A 447 17.41 -30.95 -7.58
CA TYR A 447 18.66 -30.77 -8.31
C TYR A 447 19.84 -31.52 -7.66
N SER A 448 20.03 -31.39 -6.34
CA SER A 448 21.15 -32.02 -5.64
C SER A 448 21.03 -33.54 -5.52
N TRP A 449 19.83 -34.08 -5.72
CA TRP A 449 19.58 -35.51 -5.81
C TRP A 449 19.85 -36.06 -7.22
N ASN A 450 19.19 -35.52 -8.24
CA ASN A 450 19.29 -35.98 -9.62
C ASN A 450 19.39 -34.81 -10.62
N PRO A 451 20.58 -34.20 -10.74
CA PRO A 451 20.77 -33.01 -11.56
C PRO A 451 20.60 -33.30 -13.06
N ASP A 452 20.76 -34.55 -13.50
CA ASP A 452 20.56 -34.97 -14.89
C ASP A 452 19.09 -35.00 -15.32
N ALA A 453 18.17 -35.19 -14.36
CA ALA A 453 16.73 -35.19 -14.60
C ALA A 453 16.04 -33.88 -14.16
N TYR A 454 16.78 -32.98 -13.51
CA TYR A 454 16.24 -31.72 -13.01
C TYR A 454 15.65 -30.87 -14.13
N ASN A 455 14.40 -30.44 -13.94
CA ASN A 455 13.70 -29.52 -14.82
C ASN A 455 13.06 -28.40 -13.99
N GLU A 456 13.57 -27.19 -14.19
CA GLU A 456 13.22 -25.97 -13.44
C GLU A 456 11.70 -25.74 -13.37
N GLN A 457 11.01 -25.73 -14.51
CA GLN A 457 9.57 -25.48 -14.55
C GLN A 457 8.78 -26.54 -13.77
N SER A 458 9.00 -27.82 -14.05
CA SER A 458 8.25 -28.89 -13.35
C SER A 458 8.57 -28.95 -11.86
N SER A 459 9.82 -28.67 -11.49
CA SER A 459 10.26 -28.63 -10.10
C SER A 459 9.61 -27.47 -9.35
N TRP A 460 9.55 -26.28 -9.95
CA TRP A 460 8.87 -25.12 -9.37
C TRP A 460 7.36 -25.37 -9.18
N GLU A 461 6.69 -25.92 -10.19
CA GLU A 461 5.25 -26.22 -10.08
C GLU A 461 4.96 -27.23 -8.97
N GLN A 462 5.81 -28.25 -8.85
CA GLN A 462 5.67 -29.22 -7.78
C GLN A 462 6.04 -28.64 -6.41
N ALA A 463 7.00 -27.71 -6.34
CA ALA A 463 7.34 -27.00 -5.11
C ALA A 463 6.13 -26.24 -4.57
N LEU A 464 5.41 -25.50 -5.42
CA LEU A 464 4.17 -24.83 -5.01
C LEU A 464 3.13 -25.83 -4.50
N LYS A 465 2.93 -26.93 -5.22
CA LYS A 465 1.99 -27.99 -4.82
C LYS A 465 2.37 -28.65 -3.49
N SER A 466 3.67 -28.75 -3.19
CA SER A 466 4.14 -29.31 -1.91
C SER A 466 3.75 -28.47 -0.70
N ILE A 467 3.57 -27.16 -0.89
CA ILE A 467 3.23 -26.22 0.19
C ILE A 467 1.71 -26.12 0.31
N VAL A 468 1.04 -25.77 -0.79
CA VAL A 468 -0.38 -25.37 -0.72
C VAL A 468 -1.39 -26.46 -1.07
N LYS A 469 -0.89 -27.62 -1.54
CA LYS A 469 -1.56 -28.94 -1.68
C LYS A 469 -2.69 -29.02 -2.72
N THR A 470 -3.61 -28.04 -2.77
CA THR A 470 -4.79 -28.04 -3.66
C THR A 470 -4.53 -27.27 -4.96
N ASP A 471 -5.16 -27.68 -6.06
CA ASP A 471 -5.01 -26.98 -7.35
C ASP A 471 -5.54 -25.53 -7.31
N GLU A 472 -6.57 -25.27 -6.51
CA GLU A 472 -7.10 -23.91 -6.26
C GLU A 472 -6.05 -23.03 -5.59
N ASN A 473 -5.42 -23.51 -4.53
CA ASN A 473 -4.39 -22.75 -3.83
C ASN A 473 -3.13 -22.60 -4.69
N VAL A 474 -2.76 -23.62 -5.48
CA VAL A 474 -1.63 -23.52 -6.43
C VAL A 474 -1.91 -22.44 -7.46
N LYS A 475 -3.13 -22.37 -8.00
CA LYS A 475 -3.52 -21.31 -8.93
C LYS A 475 -3.43 -19.93 -8.28
N ALA A 476 -3.99 -19.77 -7.07
CA ALA A 476 -3.93 -18.50 -6.34
C ALA A 476 -2.48 -18.07 -6.11
N LEU A 477 -1.63 -18.98 -5.63
CA LEU A 477 -0.22 -18.67 -5.41
C LEU A 477 0.52 -18.31 -6.72
N LYS A 478 0.23 -18.98 -7.83
CA LYS A 478 0.78 -18.62 -9.14
C LYS A 478 0.33 -17.23 -9.60
N ASP A 479 -0.95 -16.90 -9.45
CA ASP A 479 -1.48 -15.58 -9.85
C ASP A 479 -0.89 -14.44 -9.00
N PHE A 480 -0.64 -14.69 -7.70
CA PHE A 480 0.08 -13.77 -6.82
C PHE A 480 1.54 -13.59 -7.26
N ILE A 481 2.30 -14.69 -7.41
CA ILE A 481 3.70 -14.68 -7.85
C ILE A 481 3.86 -14.01 -9.22
N ARG A 482 2.90 -14.21 -10.13
CA ARG A 482 2.89 -13.63 -11.48
C ARG A 482 2.95 -12.10 -11.48
N VAL A 483 2.39 -11.44 -10.47
CA VAL A 483 2.46 -9.98 -10.33
C VAL A 483 3.76 -9.54 -9.65
N MET A 484 4.19 -10.24 -8.60
CA MET A 484 5.20 -9.72 -7.66
C MET A 484 6.60 -10.33 -7.72
N SER A 485 6.84 -11.38 -8.50
CA SER A 485 8.11 -12.15 -8.45
C SER A 485 8.78 -12.21 -9.83
N ALA A 486 10.11 -12.13 -9.86
CA ALA A 486 10.89 -11.96 -11.08
C ALA A 486 11.03 -13.27 -11.81
N TYR A 487 10.31 -13.44 -12.90
CA TYR A 487 10.68 -14.44 -13.90
C TYR A 487 11.60 -13.78 -14.92
N THR A 488 12.88 -13.62 -14.57
CA THR A 488 13.90 -13.42 -15.60
C THR A 488 15.17 -14.17 -15.25
N THR A 489 15.76 -14.84 -16.24
CA THR A 489 17.08 -15.47 -16.13
C THR A 489 18.22 -14.46 -16.37
N THR A 490 17.90 -13.17 -16.54
CA THR A 490 18.84 -12.13 -16.98
C THR A 490 18.92 -10.91 -16.05
N GLU A 491 17.91 -10.64 -15.23
CA GLU A 491 17.87 -9.56 -14.26
C GLU A 491 17.74 -10.17 -12.86
N THR A 492 18.87 -10.22 -12.15
CA THR A 492 18.98 -10.83 -10.81
C THR A 492 18.86 -9.81 -9.68
N THR A 493 18.60 -8.54 -10.03
CA THR A 493 18.60 -7.39 -9.11
C THR A 493 17.23 -6.75 -8.92
N SER A 494 16.13 -7.43 -9.27
CA SER A 494 14.77 -6.99 -8.95
C SER A 494 13.87 -8.21 -8.81
N PRO A 495 12.87 -8.19 -7.91
CA PRO A 495 11.90 -9.26 -7.77
C PRO A 495 10.71 -9.07 -8.73
N GLU A 496 10.69 -8.13 -9.67
CA GLU A 496 9.53 -7.98 -10.56
C GLU A 496 9.73 -8.65 -11.93
N GLY A 497 8.74 -9.44 -12.36
CA GLY A 497 8.74 -10.08 -13.68
C GLY A 497 8.41 -9.11 -14.82
N GLU A 498 8.89 -9.39 -16.03
CA GLU A 498 8.61 -8.54 -17.21
C GLU A 498 7.31 -8.92 -17.94
N GLU A 499 6.57 -9.94 -17.49
CA GLU A 499 5.39 -10.45 -18.20
C GLU A 499 4.29 -9.39 -18.35
N LEU A 500 3.99 -8.65 -17.27
CA LEU A 500 2.91 -7.65 -17.26
C LEU A 500 3.35 -6.27 -17.73
N LYS A 501 4.66 -6.03 -17.84
CA LYS A 501 5.24 -4.75 -18.28
C LYS A 501 4.63 -4.23 -19.60
N PRO A 502 4.45 -5.04 -20.66
CA PRO A 502 3.83 -4.56 -21.89
C PRO A 502 2.42 -4.00 -21.66
N LEU A 503 1.63 -4.60 -20.77
CA LEU A 503 0.26 -4.16 -20.49
C LEU A 503 0.24 -2.78 -19.81
N TYR A 504 1.15 -2.53 -18.87
CA TYR A 504 1.28 -1.22 -18.23
C TYR A 504 1.73 -0.15 -19.24
N GLN A 505 2.76 -0.47 -20.04
CA GLN A 505 3.31 0.45 -21.05
C GLN A 505 2.30 0.76 -22.16
N ASP A 506 1.52 -0.23 -22.59
CA ASP A 506 0.47 -0.05 -23.59
C ASP A 506 -0.66 0.83 -23.05
N PHE A 507 -1.06 0.69 -21.78
CA PHE A 507 -2.02 1.60 -21.15
C PHE A 507 -1.47 3.02 -21.12
N GLN A 508 -0.27 3.23 -20.58
CA GLN A 508 0.36 4.55 -20.47
C GLN A 508 0.52 5.24 -21.82
N SER A 509 0.94 4.52 -22.85
CA SER A 509 1.21 5.09 -24.19
C SER A 509 -0.05 5.50 -24.95
N ASN A 510 -1.19 4.87 -24.66
CA ASN A 510 -2.46 5.15 -25.34
C ASN A 510 -3.39 6.05 -24.53
N TYR A 511 -3.06 6.33 -23.26
CA TYR A 511 -3.88 7.16 -22.39
C TYR A 511 -3.78 8.64 -22.76
N SER A 512 -4.89 9.37 -22.61
CA SER A 512 -4.95 10.83 -22.58
C SER A 512 -6.05 11.31 -21.65
N SER A 513 -6.00 12.58 -21.23
CA SER A 513 -7.05 13.20 -20.38
C SER A 513 -8.46 13.20 -20.99
N THR A 514 -8.59 12.86 -22.28
CA THR A 514 -9.88 12.78 -22.98
C THR A 514 -10.25 11.36 -23.42
N SER A 515 -9.37 10.38 -23.22
CA SER A 515 -9.56 9.01 -23.69
C SER A 515 -8.78 8.02 -22.82
N VAL A 516 -9.53 7.18 -22.08
CA VAL A 516 -9.00 6.06 -21.30
C VAL A 516 -8.90 4.82 -22.20
N PRO A 517 -7.75 4.14 -22.29
CA PRO A 517 -7.59 2.96 -23.15
C PRO A 517 -8.39 1.75 -22.69
N GLU A 518 -8.88 0.97 -23.65
CA GLU A 518 -9.38 -0.39 -23.37
C GLU A 518 -8.23 -1.30 -22.95
N CYS A 519 -8.39 -2.01 -21.84
CA CYS A 519 -7.31 -2.76 -21.19
C CYS A 519 -7.80 -4.06 -20.53
N THR A 520 -8.58 -4.85 -21.25
CA THR A 520 -9.20 -6.10 -20.74
C THR A 520 -8.19 -7.06 -20.10
N GLU A 521 -7.06 -7.31 -20.75
CA GLU A 521 -6.04 -8.25 -20.25
C GLU A 521 -5.39 -7.76 -18.95
N LEU A 522 -5.13 -6.45 -18.84
CA LEU A 522 -4.60 -5.83 -17.62
C LEU A 522 -5.61 -5.96 -16.47
N LYS A 523 -6.89 -5.63 -16.71
CA LYS A 523 -7.94 -5.77 -15.70
C LYS A 523 -8.12 -7.22 -15.27
N GLU A 524 -8.07 -8.17 -16.20
CA GLU A 524 -8.17 -9.60 -15.88
C GLU A 524 -6.98 -10.07 -15.04
N ALA A 525 -5.75 -9.65 -15.38
CA ALA A 525 -4.56 -9.98 -14.60
C ALA A 525 -4.64 -9.43 -13.16
N MET A 526 -5.03 -8.16 -13.00
CA MET A 526 -5.18 -7.53 -11.68
C MET A 526 -6.34 -8.14 -10.87
N GLN A 527 -7.45 -8.50 -11.52
CA GLN A 527 -8.57 -9.18 -10.87
C GLN A 527 -8.16 -10.56 -10.36
N ASN A 528 -7.48 -11.36 -11.19
CA ASN A 528 -6.96 -12.67 -10.78
C ASN A 528 -5.99 -12.55 -9.60
N CYS A 529 -5.11 -11.55 -9.60
CA CYS A 529 -4.21 -11.28 -8.48
C CYS A 529 -4.96 -10.87 -7.21
N TYR A 530 -5.95 -9.96 -7.32
CA TYR A 530 -6.76 -9.54 -6.19
C TYR A 530 -7.52 -10.71 -5.55
N ASP A 531 -8.13 -11.56 -6.38
CA ASP A 531 -8.86 -12.76 -5.93
C ASP A 531 -7.91 -13.81 -5.33
N ALA A 532 -6.71 -13.98 -5.92
CA ALA A 532 -5.66 -14.81 -5.35
C ALA A 532 -5.25 -14.34 -3.96
N CYS A 533 -5.10 -13.02 -3.76
CA CYS A 533 -4.76 -12.47 -2.45
C CYS A 533 -5.86 -12.77 -1.41
N LEU A 534 -7.13 -12.75 -1.81
CA LEU A 534 -8.24 -13.13 -0.92
C LEU A 534 -8.18 -14.61 -0.52
N VAL A 535 -7.85 -15.51 -1.46
CA VAL A 535 -7.66 -16.95 -1.17
C VAL A 535 -6.48 -17.16 -0.22
N ILE A 536 -5.32 -16.58 -0.52
CA ILE A 536 -4.10 -16.73 0.29
C ILE A 536 -4.31 -16.15 1.69
N ARG A 537 -5.09 -15.07 1.85
CA ARG A 537 -5.42 -14.50 3.16
C ARG A 537 -6.12 -15.48 4.10
N THR A 538 -6.83 -16.48 3.56
CA THR A 538 -7.47 -17.53 4.38
C THR A 538 -6.46 -18.47 5.05
N PHE A 539 -5.21 -18.51 4.57
CA PHE A 539 -4.18 -19.38 5.13
C PHE A 539 -3.81 -18.98 6.57
N LYS A 540 -4.01 -17.72 6.94
CA LYS A 540 -3.81 -17.19 8.31
C LYS A 540 -4.45 -18.06 9.39
N ASP A 541 -5.66 -18.55 9.12
CA ASP A 541 -6.49 -19.28 10.09
C ASP A 541 -6.48 -20.81 9.84
N SER A 542 -5.57 -21.30 8.99
CA SER A 542 -5.47 -22.71 8.65
C SER A 542 -4.95 -23.55 9.81
N GLU A 543 -5.53 -24.74 10.03
CA GLU A 543 -4.97 -25.75 10.94
C GLU A 543 -3.73 -26.44 10.35
N ASP A 544 -3.48 -26.29 9.04
CA ASP A 544 -2.28 -26.77 8.37
C ASP A 544 -1.11 -25.81 8.64
N PRO A 545 -0.07 -26.22 9.39
CA PRO A 545 1.05 -25.35 9.73
C PRO A 545 1.82 -24.86 8.51
N ASP A 546 1.85 -25.62 7.40
CA ASP A 546 2.51 -25.17 6.17
C ASP A 546 1.84 -23.91 5.62
N LEU A 547 0.51 -23.83 5.67
CA LEU A 547 -0.26 -22.69 5.17
C LEU A 547 -0.16 -21.49 6.12
N ALA A 548 -0.36 -21.70 7.42
CA ALA A 548 -0.38 -20.62 8.42
C ALA A 548 1.00 -19.95 8.56
N LEU A 549 2.08 -20.72 8.59
CA LEU A 549 3.42 -20.18 8.65
C LEU A 549 3.83 -19.50 7.32
N PHE A 550 3.40 -20.05 6.18
CA PHE A 550 3.63 -19.40 4.87
C PHE A 550 2.93 -18.05 4.78
N TYR A 551 1.69 -17.94 5.28
CA TYR A 551 1.00 -16.64 5.37
C TYR A 551 1.77 -15.64 6.23
N THR A 552 2.27 -16.09 7.38
CA THR A 552 3.04 -15.24 8.32
C THR A 552 4.27 -14.63 7.64
N ASP A 553 4.96 -15.41 6.80
CA ASP A 553 6.13 -14.94 6.05
C ASP A 553 5.80 -13.86 5.00
N ILE A 554 4.62 -13.92 4.38
CA ILE A 554 4.27 -13.05 3.23
C ILE A 554 3.29 -11.92 3.55
N GLU A 555 2.72 -11.87 4.76
CA GLU A 555 1.61 -10.96 5.12
C GLU A 555 1.82 -9.51 4.64
N PRO A 556 2.98 -8.85 4.87
CA PRO A 556 3.19 -7.48 4.41
C PRO A 556 3.18 -7.33 2.87
N TRP A 557 3.75 -8.28 2.13
CA TRP A 557 3.74 -8.28 0.66
C TRP A 557 2.37 -8.60 0.11
N LEU A 558 1.65 -9.54 0.73
CA LEU A 558 0.29 -9.91 0.37
C LEU A 558 -0.65 -8.71 0.49
N ASP A 559 -0.56 -7.97 1.59
CA ASP A 559 -1.36 -6.76 1.80
C ASP A 559 -1.04 -5.68 0.74
N LYS A 560 0.26 -5.40 0.50
CA LYS A 560 0.66 -4.40 -0.51
C LYS A 560 0.20 -4.78 -1.91
N VAL A 561 0.44 -6.02 -2.34
CA VAL A 561 0.06 -6.49 -3.68
C VAL A 561 -1.47 -6.49 -3.87
N GLN A 562 -2.23 -6.82 -2.83
CA GLN A 562 -3.69 -6.72 -2.89
C GLN A 562 -4.14 -5.28 -3.12
N ASP A 563 -3.58 -4.33 -2.38
CA ASP A 563 -3.94 -2.91 -2.51
C ASP A 563 -3.45 -2.33 -3.85
N MET A 564 -2.28 -2.74 -4.35
CA MET A 564 -1.81 -2.42 -5.70
C MET A 564 -2.80 -2.88 -6.78
N ALA A 565 -3.23 -4.15 -6.73
CA ALA A 565 -4.20 -4.67 -7.68
C ALA A 565 -5.55 -3.92 -7.58
N ARG A 566 -5.98 -3.59 -6.35
CA ARG A 566 -7.19 -2.81 -6.10
C ARG A 566 -7.07 -1.40 -6.70
N ILE A 567 -5.96 -0.70 -6.50
CA ILE A 567 -5.71 0.63 -7.05
C ILE A 567 -5.83 0.59 -8.57
N VAL A 568 -5.16 -0.35 -9.25
CA VAL A 568 -5.22 -0.44 -10.71
C VAL A 568 -6.67 -0.68 -11.19
N LEU A 569 -7.36 -1.65 -10.60
CA LEU A 569 -8.74 -1.97 -10.97
C LEU A 569 -9.68 -0.78 -10.77
N LYS A 570 -9.61 -0.15 -9.60
CA LYS A 570 -10.54 0.90 -9.20
C LYS A 570 -10.26 2.22 -9.90
N SER A 571 -8.99 2.60 -10.07
CA SER A 571 -8.62 3.78 -10.86
C SER A 571 -9.13 3.65 -12.29
N ILE A 572 -8.86 2.53 -12.96
CA ILE A 572 -9.32 2.32 -14.36
C ILE A 572 -10.84 2.29 -14.43
N GLU A 573 -11.52 1.58 -13.54
CA GLU A 573 -12.99 1.55 -13.47
C GLU A 573 -13.58 2.94 -13.32
N PHE A 574 -13.06 3.74 -12.38
CA PHE A 574 -13.51 5.10 -12.12
C PHE A 574 -13.31 6.02 -13.33
N MET A 575 -12.11 6.00 -13.93
CA MET A 575 -11.77 6.83 -15.08
C MET A 575 -12.63 6.49 -16.31
N THR A 576 -12.96 5.21 -16.54
CA THR A 576 -13.81 4.80 -17.68
C THR A 576 -15.28 5.18 -17.50
N GLN A 577 -15.80 5.22 -16.28
CA GLN A 577 -17.22 5.53 -16.03
C GLN A 577 -17.58 7.01 -16.22
N GLY A 578 -16.60 7.94 -16.21
CA GLY A 578 -16.84 9.37 -16.40
C GLY A 578 -17.56 10.03 -15.22
N ALA A 579 -17.17 9.66 -14.00
CA ALA A 579 -17.81 10.03 -12.74
C ALA A 579 -17.56 11.49 -12.32
N SER A 580 -18.17 12.48 -13.01
CA SER A 580 -18.04 13.91 -12.63
C SER A 580 -18.97 14.36 -11.49
N SER A 581 -19.92 13.51 -11.07
CA SER A 581 -20.85 13.81 -9.98
C SER A 581 -20.17 13.79 -8.62
N LEU A 582 -20.53 14.75 -7.76
CA LEU A 582 -20.10 14.85 -6.36
C LEU A 582 -20.47 13.63 -5.51
N ASP A 583 -21.42 12.80 -5.95
CA ASP A 583 -21.78 11.56 -5.26
C ASP A 583 -20.67 10.49 -5.34
N HIS A 584 -19.72 10.65 -6.26
CA HIS A 584 -18.56 9.76 -6.39
C HIS A 584 -17.31 10.27 -5.65
N TRP A 585 -17.42 11.36 -4.87
CA TRP A 585 -16.29 11.89 -4.10
C TRP A 585 -15.64 10.84 -3.21
N THR A 586 -16.43 10.05 -2.49
CA THR A 586 -15.91 9.01 -1.60
C THR A 586 -15.11 7.95 -2.35
N GLU A 587 -15.61 7.48 -3.49
CA GLU A 587 -14.88 6.50 -4.29
C GLU A 587 -13.58 7.09 -4.84
N TYR A 588 -13.62 8.32 -5.36
CA TYR A 588 -12.43 9.04 -5.82
C TYR A 588 -11.38 9.23 -4.71
N SER A 589 -11.80 9.73 -3.54
CA SER A 589 -10.91 10.03 -2.42
C SER A 589 -10.26 8.77 -1.85
N ASP A 590 -11.02 7.68 -1.74
CA ASP A 590 -10.53 6.41 -1.22
C ASP A 590 -9.47 5.79 -2.15
N ILE A 591 -9.69 5.83 -3.47
CA ILE A 591 -8.71 5.35 -4.45
C ILE A 591 -7.42 6.19 -4.38
N LEU A 592 -7.56 7.52 -4.34
CA LEU A 592 -6.42 8.42 -4.30
C LEU A 592 -5.62 8.27 -3.00
N ALA A 593 -6.29 8.18 -1.85
CA ALA A 593 -5.64 7.95 -0.55
C ALA A 593 -4.88 6.62 -0.54
N LEU A 594 -5.50 5.55 -1.06
CA LEU A 594 -4.86 4.24 -1.13
C LEU A 594 -3.61 4.28 -2.02
N ALA A 595 -3.70 4.93 -3.19
CA ALA A 595 -2.58 5.09 -4.10
C ALA A 595 -1.45 5.95 -3.51
N GLN A 596 -1.77 7.06 -2.86
CA GLN A 596 -0.77 7.92 -2.18
C GLN A 596 -0.12 7.23 -0.98
N GLY A 597 -0.88 6.36 -0.29
CA GLY A 597 -0.41 5.59 0.86
C GLY A 597 0.41 4.34 0.51
N ILE A 598 0.42 3.89 -0.76
CA ILE A 598 0.98 2.59 -1.14
C ILE A 598 2.48 2.47 -0.81
N HIS A 599 3.21 3.59 -0.83
CA HIS A 599 4.64 3.68 -0.53
C HIS A 599 4.97 3.91 0.95
N THR A 600 3.96 3.94 1.83
CA THR A 600 4.19 4.27 3.25
C THR A 600 3.44 3.36 4.22
N ASN A 601 2.33 2.75 3.79
CA ASN A 601 1.44 1.98 4.66
C ASN A 601 1.86 0.53 4.87
N HIS A 602 2.66 -0.04 3.97
CA HIS A 602 3.05 -1.45 4.02
C HIS A 602 4.51 -1.59 4.47
N LYS A 603 4.71 -1.79 5.77
CA LYS A 603 6.03 -1.91 6.37
C LYS A 603 6.23 -3.24 7.07
N MET A 604 7.47 -3.70 7.08
CA MET A 604 7.92 -4.88 7.81
C MET A 604 9.08 -4.55 8.74
N SER A 605 9.26 -5.37 9.76
CA SER A 605 10.44 -5.32 10.63
C SER A 605 11.62 -6.03 9.96
N VAL A 606 12.76 -5.34 9.93
CA VAL A 606 14.05 -5.84 9.46
C VAL A 606 15.04 -5.76 10.63
N LEU A 607 15.79 -6.85 10.86
CA LEU A 607 16.78 -6.91 11.93
C LEU A 607 18.19 -6.67 11.37
N GLU A 608 18.68 -5.46 11.55
CA GLU A 608 19.98 -5.02 11.05
C GLU A 608 21.11 -5.36 12.03
N GLY A 609 22.33 -5.43 11.52
CA GLY A 609 23.52 -5.74 12.31
C GLY A 609 23.70 -7.24 12.58
N SER A 610 24.53 -7.59 13.57
CA SER A 610 24.85 -8.99 13.87
C SER A 610 25.26 -9.20 15.32
N GLY A 611 25.15 -10.45 15.78
CA GLY A 611 25.50 -10.88 17.12
C GLY A 611 24.92 -10.00 18.22
N THR A 612 25.76 -9.19 18.85
CA THR A 612 25.37 -8.32 19.99
C THR A 612 25.04 -6.88 19.61
N SER A 613 25.14 -6.52 18.33
CA SER A 613 24.90 -5.15 17.84
C SER A 613 23.67 -5.06 16.93
N THR A 614 22.72 -5.98 17.06
CA THR A 614 21.50 -6.00 16.25
C THR A 614 20.52 -4.92 16.66
N TYR A 615 19.78 -4.35 15.71
CA TYR A 615 18.71 -3.37 15.97
C TYR A 615 17.58 -3.51 14.94
N GLU A 616 16.35 -3.20 15.36
CA GLU A 616 15.17 -3.31 14.52
C GLU A 616 14.96 -2.02 13.71
N SER A 617 14.62 -2.16 12.43
CA SER A 617 14.26 -1.09 11.51
C SER A 617 12.95 -1.44 10.80
N MET A 618 12.05 -0.47 10.62
CA MET A 618 10.81 -0.66 9.86
C MET A 618 11.01 -0.18 8.42
N GLN A 619 10.94 -1.09 7.46
CA GLN A 619 11.15 -0.79 6.04
C GLN A 619 9.87 -1.05 5.22
N GLU A 620 9.66 -0.27 4.16
CA GLU A 620 8.60 -0.51 3.18
C GLU A 620 8.88 -1.80 2.41
N VAL A 621 7.88 -2.65 2.17
CA VAL A 621 8.06 -3.82 1.30
C VAL A 621 8.01 -3.42 -0.18
N HIS A 622 8.85 -4.03 -1.02
CA HIS A 622 8.99 -3.69 -2.44
C HIS A 622 8.73 -4.91 -3.34
N PRO A 623 7.47 -5.36 -3.49
CA PRO A 623 7.12 -6.48 -4.36
C PRO A 623 7.32 -6.16 -5.86
N THR A 624 7.04 -4.93 -6.29
CA THR A 624 7.01 -4.58 -7.72
C THR A 624 7.60 -3.17 -8.01
N PRO A 625 8.87 -2.94 -7.67
CA PRO A 625 9.46 -1.59 -7.68
C PRO A 625 9.77 -1.04 -9.08
N LYS A 626 9.68 -1.85 -10.15
CA LYS A 626 10.23 -1.52 -11.47
C LYS A 626 9.16 -1.10 -12.48
N TYR A 627 7.99 -1.73 -12.46
CA TYR A 627 6.93 -1.46 -13.44
C TYR A 627 5.59 -1.13 -12.81
N LEU A 628 5.09 -1.93 -11.85
CA LEU A 628 3.78 -1.68 -11.26
C LEU A 628 3.77 -0.48 -10.30
N ASP A 629 4.81 -0.27 -9.48
CA ASP A 629 4.94 0.94 -8.64
C ASP A 629 4.85 2.23 -9.51
N PRO A 630 5.70 2.42 -10.54
CA PRO A 630 5.57 3.58 -11.45
C PRO A 630 4.23 3.67 -12.19
N PHE A 631 3.58 2.53 -12.46
CA PHE A 631 2.27 2.52 -13.09
C PHE A 631 1.17 3.00 -12.14
N ILE A 632 1.25 2.65 -10.85
CA ILE A 632 0.34 3.16 -9.81
C ILE A 632 0.54 4.67 -9.63
N ASP A 633 1.78 5.15 -9.57
CA ASP A 633 2.08 6.59 -9.52
C ASP A 633 1.48 7.34 -10.70
N PHE A 634 1.61 6.77 -11.91
CA PHE A 634 0.98 7.30 -13.11
C PHE A 634 -0.55 7.35 -12.98
N LEU A 635 -1.19 6.26 -12.55
CA LEU A 635 -2.65 6.24 -12.36
C LEU A 635 -3.09 7.28 -11.32
N ALA A 636 -2.37 7.42 -10.22
CA ALA A 636 -2.69 8.40 -9.18
C ALA A 636 -2.59 9.84 -9.69
N ALA A 637 -1.54 10.17 -10.45
CA ALA A 637 -1.37 11.47 -11.09
C ALA A 637 -2.48 11.78 -12.10
N GLU A 638 -2.88 10.77 -12.88
CA GLU A 638 -3.90 10.92 -13.92
C GLU A 638 -5.33 10.96 -13.37
N LEU A 639 -5.59 10.28 -12.25
CA LEU A 639 -6.90 10.22 -11.61
C LEU A 639 -7.42 11.62 -11.25
N VAL A 640 -6.53 12.58 -10.96
CA VAL A 640 -6.86 13.98 -10.66
C VAL A 640 -7.68 14.64 -11.77
N ASN A 641 -7.47 14.25 -13.04
CA ASN A 641 -8.25 14.77 -14.18
C ASN A 641 -9.73 14.32 -14.16
N PHE A 642 -10.06 13.34 -13.32
CA PHE A 642 -11.40 12.79 -13.15
C PHE A 642 -12.04 13.17 -11.82
N ALA A 643 -11.41 14.07 -11.04
CA ALA A 643 -11.98 14.55 -9.80
C ALA A 643 -13.41 15.10 -10.01
N PRO A 644 -14.36 14.77 -9.13
CA PRO A 644 -15.70 15.36 -9.18
C PRO A 644 -15.66 16.89 -9.21
N GLN A 645 -16.58 17.50 -9.95
CA GLN A 645 -16.58 18.95 -10.15
C GLN A 645 -17.67 19.60 -9.30
N LEU A 646 -17.31 20.63 -8.55
CA LEU A 646 -18.26 21.44 -7.81
C LEU A 646 -19.05 22.35 -8.78
N PRO A 647 -20.32 22.66 -8.49
CA PRO A 647 -21.09 23.56 -9.34
C PRO A 647 -20.46 24.96 -9.37
N GLU A 648 -20.32 25.52 -10.57
CA GLU A 648 -19.79 26.87 -10.78
C GLU A 648 -20.57 27.90 -9.95
N ARG A 649 -19.83 28.83 -9.33
CA ARG A 649 -20.40 30.02 -8.69
C ARG A 649 -19.88 31.27 -9.36
N ASP A 650 -20.81 32.15 -9.69
CA ASP A 650 -20.47 33.46 -10.22
C ASP A 650 -20.04 34.40 -9.09
N MET A 651 -18.72 34.61 -9.02
CA MET A 651 -17.98 35.43 -8.05
C MET A 651 -17.90 36.91 -8.44
N SER A 652 -18.59 37.34 -9.50
CA SER A 652 -18.66 38.75 -9.88
C SER A 652 -19.51 39.56 -8.88
N PRO A 653 -19.25 40.87 -8.70
CA PRO A 653 -20.11 41.72 -7.91
C PRO A 653 -21.54 41.80 -8.47
N LYS A 654 -22.56 41.76 -7.61
CA LYS A 654 -23.99 41.71 -7.99
C LYS A 654 -24.82 42.74 -7.24
N VAL A 655 -25.89 43.21 -7.88
CA VAL A 655 -26.89 44.04 -7.21
C VAL A 655 -27.78 43.16 -6.32
N ILE A 656 -28.00 43.59 -5.08
CA ILE A 656 -28.91 42.95 -4.13
C ILE A 656 -30.06 43.89 -3.78
N THR A 657 -31.28 43.37 -3.68
CA THR A 657 -32.47 44.15 -3.31
C THR A 657 -33.58 43.24 -2.80
N ASN A 658 -34.50 43.80 -2.02
CA ASN A 658 -35.78 43.18 -1.67
C ASN A 658 -36.99 43.93 -2.27
N LEU A 659 -36.74 44.87 -3.19
CA LEU A 659 -37.79 45.61 -3.88
C LEU A 659 -38.54 44.66 -4.84
N SER A 660 -39.87 44.74 -4.84
CA SER A 660 -40.73 43.91 -5.69
C SER A 660 -40.53 44.16 -7.19
N SER A 661 -39.95 45.30 -7.56
CA SER A 661 -39.57 45.62 -8.93
C SER A 661 -38.38 46.59 -8.93
N LEU A 662 -37.23 46.14 -9.47
CA LEU A 662 -36.05 46.98 -9.70
C LEU A 662 -35.84 47.11 -11.21
N SER A 663 -35.87 48.33 -11.74
CA SER A 663 -35.68 48.60 -13.17
C SER A 663 -34.72 49.76 -13.37
N GLY A 664 -33.76 49.59 -14.29
CA GLY A 664 -32.80 50.64 -14.65
C GLY A 664 -31.56 50.72 -13.76
N VAL A 665 -31.49 49.94 -12.67
CA VAL A 665 -30.28 49.84 -11.84
C VAL A 665 -29.23 48.98 -12.50
N SER A 666 -27.99 49.46 -12.55
CA SER A 666 -26.84 48.74 -13.11
C SER A 666 -25.59 48.96 -12.28
N LEU A 667 -24.75 47.94 -12.21
CA LEU A 667 -23.44 48.00 -11.55
C LEU A 667 -22.34 48.09 -12.61
N LYS A 668 -21.44 49.08 -12.49
CA LYS A 668 -20.23 49.19 -13.30
C LYS A 668 -18.99 48.96 -12.43
N THR A 669 -18.20 47.96 -12.79
CA THR A 669 -17.04 47.47 -12.04
C THR A 669 -15.70 47.79 -12.68
N ASP A 670 -15.69 48.13 -13.97
CA ASP A 670 -14.49 48.06 -14.83
C ASP A 670 -13.69 49.37 -14.90
N GLU A 671 -14.27 50.48 -14.43
CA GLU A 671 -13.65 51.81 -14.44
C GLU A 671 -13.66 52.39 -13.02
N ALA A 672 -12.58 53.05 -12.62
CA ALA A 672 -12.52 53.82 -11.38
C ALA A 672 -13.04 55.27 -11.62
N PRO A 673 -14.00 55.77 -10.84
CA PRO A 673 -14.66 55.12 -9.70
C PRO A 673 -15.75 54.12 -10.13
N ARG A 674 -15.85 53.01 -9.40
CA ARG A 674 -16.89 52.00 -9.61
C ARG A 674 -18.23 52.58 -9.16
N VAL A 675 -19.34 52.27 -9.84
CA VAL A 675 -20.63 52.94 -9.60
C VAL A 675 -21.81 51.98 -9.66
N LEU A 676 -22.72 52.12 -8.68
CA LEU A 676 -24.09 51.64 -8.75
C LEU A 676 -24.95 52.79 -9.28
N SER A 677 -25.49 52.67 -10.50
CA SER A 677 -26.25 53.72 -11.18
C SER A 677 -27.73 53.36 -11.38
N GLY A 678 -28.55 54.34 -11.74
CA GLY A 678 -30.00 54.16 -11.92
C GLY A 678 -30.80 54.27 -10.62
N LEU A 679 -30.23 54.94 -9.60
CA LEU A 679 -30.82 55.04 -8.26
C LEU A 679 -31.90 56.13 -8.16
N ASN A 680 -31.90 57.11 -9.06
CA ASN A 680 -32.76 58.29 -8.95
C ASN A 680 -34.24 57.91 -9.10
N GLY A 681 -35.07 58.33 -8.16
CA GLY A 681 -36.51 58.05 -8.14
C GLY A 681 -36.90 56.70 -7.53
N ILE A 682 -35.95 55.91 -7.03
CA ILE A 682 -36.27 54.72 -6.22
C ILE A 682 -36.81 55.18 -4.87
N SER A 683 -38.03 54.76 -4.53
CA SER A 683 -38.64 55.00 -3.22
C SER A 683 -38.43 53.79 -2.32
N LEU A 684 -37.76 53.99 -1.18
CA LEU A 684 -37.47 52.95 -0.18
C LEU A 684 -38.39 53.15 1.03
N LYS A 685 -39.23 52.15 1.33
CA LYS A 685 -39.92 52.03 2.62
C LYS A 685 -38.99 51.51 3.71
N ILE A 686 -39.45 51.55 4.96
CA ILE A 686 -38.73 50.92 6.07
C ILE A 686 -38.35 49.47 5.75
N GLY A 687 -37.07 49.14 5.83
CA GLY A 687 -36.56 47.81 5.54
C GLY A 687 -36.36 47.46 4.06
N GLU A 688 -36.88 48.26 3.12
CA GLU A 688 -36.56 48.09 1.69
C GLU A 688 -35.13 48.56 1.40
N TYR A 689 -34.42 47.87 0.51
CA TYR A 689 -33.02 48.19 0.19
C TYR A 689 -32.64 47.95 -1.27
N VAL A 690 -31.60 48.65 -1.71
CA VAL A 690 -30.83 48.36 -2.92
C VAL A 690 -29.33 48.47 -2.59
N GLY A 691 -28.54 47.51 -3.01
CA GLY A 691 -27.13 47.41 -2.65
C GLY A 691 -26.32 46.54 -3.57
N VAL A 692 -25.10 46.22 -3.13
CA VAL A 692 -24.12 45.42 -3.87
C VAL A 692 -23.57 44.32 -2.96
N CYS A 693 -23.53 43.10 -3.46
CA CYS A 693 -22.68 42.02 -2.99
C CYS A 693 -21.40 42.04 -3.84
N LEU A 694 -20.23 42.09 -3.20
CA LEU A 694 -18.93 42.13 -3.87
C LEU A 694 -18.36 40.74 -4.18
N ASN A 695 -18.96 39.69 -3.58
CA ASN A 695 -18.49 38.30 -3.63
C ASN A 695 -17.00 38.14 -3.24
N ARG A 696 -16.49 39.04 -2.40
CA ARG A 696 -15.16 39.02 -1.81
C ARG A 696 -15.11 39.95 -0.61
N ILE A 697 -14.27 39.64 0.38
CA ILE A 697 -13.99 40.54 1.50
C ILE A 697 -12.89 41.48 1.05
N GLN A 698 -13.16 42.78 1.00
CA GLN A 698 -12.16 43.77 0.60
C GLN A 698 -12.43 45.12 1.27
N THR A 699 -11.39 45.94 1.33
CA THR A 699 -11.50 47.29 1.87
C THR A 699 -12.18 48.21 0.87
N VAL A 700 -13.27 48.87 1.26
CA VAL A 700 -14.05 49.75 0.37
C VAL A 700 -14.23 51.12 1.00
N THR A 701 -14.08 52.15 0.18
CA THR A 701 -14.47 53.53 0.50
C THR A 701 -15.68 53.90 -0.33
N LEU A 702 -16.81 54.17 0.34
CA LEU A 702 -18.06 54.61 -0.30
C LEU A 702 -18.07 56.13 -0.43
N THR A 703 -18.62 56.67 -1.51
CA THR A 703 -18.70 58.12 -1.74
C THR A 703 -20.14 58.53 -2.01
N PRO A 704 -21.04 58.43 -1.00
CA PRO A 704 -22.44 58.75 -1.19
C PRO A 704 -22.66 60.27 -1.39
N PRO A 705 -23.61 60.68 -2.25
CA PRO A 705 -24.19 62.02 -2.20
C PRO A 705 -24.89 62.29 -0.86
N ALA A 706 -25.41 63.51 -0.66
CA ALA A 706 -26.26 63.78 0.49
C ALA A 706 -27.45 62.81 0.52
N LEU A 707 -27.50 61.95 1.53
CA LEU A 707 -28.56 60.96 1.67
C LEU A 707 -29.89 61.65 2.07
N PRO A 708 -31.03 61.29 1.46
CA PRO A 708 -32.34 61.76 1.90
C PRO A 708 -32.63 61.40 3.36
N ASP A 709 -33.38 62.26 4.05
CA ASP A 709 -33.90 61.94 5.39
C ASP A 709 -34.69 60.64 5.35
N GLY A 710 -34.34 59.68 6.21
CA GLY A 710 -34.97 58.36 6.24
C GLY A 710 -34.26 57.26 5.44
N VAL A 711 -33.11 57.53 4.82
CA VAL A 711 -32.24 56.52 4.19
C VAL A 711 -30.93 56.39 4.95
N VAL A 712 -30.50 55.15 5.21
CA VAL A 712 -29.18 54.85 5.78
C VAL A 712 -28.33 54.05 4.78
N LEU A 713 -27.02 54.24 4.86
CA LEU A 713 -26.04 53.41 4.14
C LEU A 713 -25.47 52.39 5.14
N GLU A 714 -25.64 51.11 4.83
CA GLU A 714 -25.17 49.99 5.67
C GLU A 714 -24.11 49.17 4.91
N TYR A 715 -23.26 48.47 5.65
CA TYR A 715 -22.30 47.49 5.14
C TYR A 715 -22.36 46.19 5.93
N SER A 716 -21.84 45.10 5.34
CA SER A 716 -21.75 43.79 5.96
C SER A 716 -20.59 42.97 5.39
N ILE A 717 -20.08 42.00 6.17
CA ILE A 717 -19.21 40.94 5.67
C ILE A 717 -20.06 39.73 5.22
N SER A 718 -21.12 39.38 5.93
CA SER A 718 -21.92 38.16 5.65
C SER A 718 -23.19 38.40 4.84
N GLY A 719 -23.61 39.66 4.65
CA GLY A 719 -24.91 40.01 4.08
C GLY A 719 -26.10 39.74 5.01
N LYS A 720 -25.86 39.21 6.22
CA LYS A 720 -26.88 38.84 7.21
C LYS A 720 -26.84 39.77 8.43
N GLU A 721 -25.64 40.17 8.84
CA GLU A 721 -25.40 41.11 9.95
C GLU A 721 -24.94 42.45 9.40
N TRP A 722 -25.73 43.50 9.60
CA TRP A 722 -25.50 44.81 8.97
C TRP A 722 -25.12 45.87 9.99
N GLN A 723 -24.21 46.76 9.60
CA GLN A 723 -23.81 47.92 10.39
C GLN A 723 -23.97 49.20 9.57
N GLN A 724 -24.31 50.31 10.21
CA GLN A 724 -24.37 51.60 9.53
C GLN A 724 -22.94 52.06 9.20
N TRP A 725 -22.70 52.49 7.96
CA TRP A 725 -21.41 52.99 7.51
C TRP A 725 -21.14 54.38 8.09
N ASN A 726 -19.92 54.61 8.60
CA ASN A 726 -19.55 55.78 9.39
C ASN A 726 -18.78 56.86 8.60
N GLY A 727 -18.51 56.64 7.31
CA GLY A 727 -17.72 57.56 6.49
C GLY A 727 -16.26 57.15 6.28
N GLU A 728 -15.80 56.06 6.92
CA GLU A 728 -14.40 55.61 6.85
C GLU A 728 -14.20 54.46 5.85
N GLU A 729 -12.97 54.32 5.39
CA GLU A 729 -12.54 53.14 4.64
C GLU A 729 -12.76 51.88 5.50
N THR A 730 -13.51 50.90 4.98
CA THR A 730 -14.04 49.79 5.78
C THR A 730 -13.93 48.45 5.05
N LEU A 731 -13.54 47.40 5.76
CA LEU A 731 -13.56 46.02 5.25
C LEU A 731 -15.00 45.51 5.13
N MET A 732 -15.42 45.09 3.94
CA MET A 732 -16.78 44.62 3.69
C MET A 732 -16.83 43.65 2.50
N ALA A 733 -17.90 42.84 2.45
CA ALA A 733 -18.29 42.11 1.24
C ALA A 733 -19.62 42.62 0.67
N TYR A 734 -20.32 43.47 1.41
CA TYR A 734 -21.64 43.98 1.07
C TYR A 734 -21.79 45.44 1.49
N PHE A 735 -22.54 46.21 0.70
CA PHE A 735 -23.09 47.51 1.13
C PHE A 735 -24.47 47.75 0.53
N ARG A 736 -25.32 48.53 1.21
CA ARG A 736 -26.67 48.84 0.72
C ARG A 736 -27.21 50.16 1.23
N LEU A 737 -28.06 50.80 0.42
CA LEU A 737 -28.96 51.86 0.85
C LEU A 737 -30.25 51.23 1.36
N ARG A 738 -30.69 51.58 2.58
CA ARG A 738 -31.87 51.01 3.23
C ARG A 738 -32.79 52.11 3.76
N GLY A 739 -34.09 51.96 3.53
CA GLY A 739 -35.10 52.83 4.14
C GLY A 739 -35.21 52.56 5.66
N ASN A 740 -35.18 53.63 6.44
CA ASN A 740 -35.18 53.63 7.91
C ASN A 740 -36.26 54.55 8.51
N SER A 741 -37.18 55.04 7.69
CA SER A 741 -38.31 55.88 8.12
C SER A 741 -39.65 55.21 7.81
N ALA A 742 -40.67 55.55 8.61
CA ALA A 742 -42.04 55.08 8.41
C ALA A 742 -42.64 55.59 7.08
N GLU A 743 -42.29 56.82 6.67
CA GLU A 743 -42.65 57.35 5.37
C GLU A 743 -41.63 56.92 4.31
N PRO A 744 -42.06 56.55 3.08
CA PRO A 744 -41.15 56.20 1.99
C PRO A 744 -40.20 57.35 1.65
N ALA A 745 -38.90 57.05 1.58
CA ALA A 745 -37.87 58.02 1.21
C ALA A 745 -37.43 57.79 -0.23
N GLU A 746 -37.50 58.83 -1.07
CA GLU A 746 -37.09 58.77 -2.47
C GLU A 746 -35.60 59.13 -2.62
N LEU A 747 -34.83 58.30 -3.31
CA LEU A 747 -33.43 58.57 -3.64
C LEU A 747 -33.35 59.70 -4.68
N THR A 748 -32.75 60.83 -4.31
CA THR A 748 -32.64 62.04 -5.16
C THR A 748 -31.33 62.12 -5.94
N PHE A 749 -30.61 61.01 -6.08
CA PHE A 749 -29.34 60.92 -6.77
C PHE A 749 -29.29 59.66 -7.62
N ASP A 750 -28.57 59.71 -8.74
CA ASP A 750 -28.56 58.60 -9.71
C ASP A 750 -27.48 57.55 -9.41
N GLN A 751 -26.38 57.94 -8.75
CA GLN A 751 -25.19 57.11 -8.62
C GLN A 751 -24.66 57.08 -7.19
N LEU A 752 -24.32 55.87 -6.73
CA LEU A 752 -23.48 55.64 -5.55
C LEU A 752 -22.12 55.14 -6.03
N ALA A 753 -21.10 55.99 -5.88
CA ALA A 753 -19.73 55.64 -6.22
C ALA A 753 -19.04 54.92 -5.06
N TYR A 754 -18.15 54.00 -5.40
CA TYR A 754 -17.25 53.36 -4.46
C TYR A 754 -15.86 53.18 -5.09
N SER A 755 -14.84 53.23 -4.24
CA SER A 755 -13.45 52.98 -4.61
C SER A 755 -12.88 51.88 -3.75
N VAL A 756 -11.97 51.12 -4.35
CA VAL A 756 -11.24 50.07 -3.68
C VAL A 756 -9.75 50.44 -3.74
N PRO A 757 -8.99 50.40 -2.64
CA PRO A 757 -7.58 50.74 -2.64
C PRO A 757 -6.83 49.86 -3.65
N VAL A 758 -6.01 50.49 -4.48
CA VAL A 758 -5.13 49.77 -5.40
C VAL A 758 -3.84 49.46 -4.65
N VAL A 759 -3.52 48.18 -4.53
CA VAL A 759 -2.26 47.67 -3.99
C VAL A 759 -1.52 46.98 -5.14
N SER A 760 -0.19 47.14 -5.16
CA SER A 760 0.67 46.32 -6.02
C SER A 760 0.77 44.92 -5.43
N ASP A 761 0.37 43.91 -6.20
CA ASP A 761 0.56 42.51 -5.84
C ASP A 761 2.04 42.13 -6.05
N ASP A 762 2.70 41.61 -5.03
CA ASP A 762 4.04 41.00 -5.14
C ASP A 762 3.95 39.46 -5.30
N THR A 763 2.78 38.93 -5.67
CA THR A 763 2.52 37.49 -5.74
C THR A 763 3.29 36.84 -6.89
N THR A 764 4.22 35.93 -6.57
CA THR A 764 4.92 35.11 -7.56
C THR A 764 3.99 33.99 -8.04
N PRO A 765 3.62 33.90 -9.34
CA PRO A 765 2.76 32.84 -9.83
C PRO A 765 3.49 31.50 -9.89
N GLU A 766 2.75 30.40 -9.84
CA GLU A 766 3.24 29.11 -10.32
C GLU A 766 3.22 29.10 -11.84
N VAL A 767 4.22 28.46 -12.46
CA VAL A 767 4.32 28.38 -13.92
C VAL A 767 4.37 26.95 -14.42
N SER A 768 3.63 26.67 -15.49
CA SER A 768 3.62 25.38 -16.18
C SER A 768 3.51 25.53 -17.70
N THR A 769 3.77 24.43 -18.40
CA THR A 769 3.67 24.33 -19.86
C THR A 769 3.35 22.90 -20.26
N ASN A 770 2.70 22.71 -21.41
CA ASN A 770 2.54 21.39 -22.04
C ASN A 770 3.73 21.01 -22.96
N MET A 771 4.73 21.88 -23.09
CA MET A 771 5.90 21.64 -23.94
C MET A 771 6.98 20.87 -23.16
N GLY A 772 7.64 19.91 -23.82
CA GLY A 772 8.80 19.22 -23.23
C GLY A 772 10.01 20.14 -23.07
N THR A 773 10.84 19.91 -22.05
CA THR A 773 11.99 20.78 -21.70
C THR A 773 13.30 20.26 -22.30
N TRP A 774 14.12 21.16 -22.85
CA TRP A 774 15.48 20.84 -23.30
C TRP A 774 16.51 21.12 -22.20
N GLY A 775 17.30 20.10 -21.83
CA GLY A 775 18.44 20.27 -20.92
C GLY A 775 18.04 20.87 -19.56
N ALA A 776 18.67 21.98 -19.16
CA ALA A 776 18.45 22.68 -17.90
C ALA A 776 17.58 23.95 -18.04
N TYR A 777 16.96 24.18 -19.20
CA TYR A 777 16.17 25.39 -19.50
C TYR A 777 14.72 25.23 -19.02
N ASN A 778 14.56 25.04 -17.71
CA ASN A 778 13.29 24.71 -17.07
C ASN A 778 12.27 25.84 -17.17
N ILE A 779 10.99 25.47 -17.09
CA ILE A 779 9.87 26.43 -17.21
C ILE A 779 9.87 27.50 -16.10
N THR A 780 10.42 27.19 -14.92
CA THR A 780 10.54 28.14 -13.80
C THR A 780 11.41 29.36 -14.12
N ASN A 781 12.26 29.28 -15.15
CA ASN A 781 13.10 30.41 -15.55
C ASN A 781 12.28 31.58 -16.11
N VAL A 782 11.02 31.38 -16.55
CA VAL A 782 10.23 32.46 -17.15
C VAL A 782 9.60 33.42 -16.14
N ILE A 783 9.83 33.18 -14.85
CA ILE A 783 9.29 33.99 -13.74
C ILE A 783 10.38 34.29 -12.69
N ASP A 784 11.65 34.07 -13.01
CA ASP A 784 12.75 34.22 -12.06
C ASP A 784 13.27 35.67 -11.98
N GLY A 785 12.81 36.53 -12.91
CA GLY A 785 13.16 37.93 -13.00
C GLY A 785 14.52 38.20 -13.67
N ASP A 786 15.16 37.18 -14.23
CA ASP A 786 16.44 37.25 -14.93
C ASP A 786 16.24 37.09 -16.44
N ASN A 787 16.34 38.20 -17.19
CA ASN A 787 16.22 38.17 -18.64
C ASN A 787 17.32 37.36 -19.36
N ASP A 788 18.41 36.96 -18.66
CA ASP A 788 19.47 36.13 -19.23
C ASP A 788 19.16 34.62 -19.14
N THR A 789 18.24 34.19 -18.27
CA THR A 789 17.71 32.82 -18.20
C THR A 789 16.47 32.69 -19.10
N TYR A 790 16.11 31.46 -19.47
CA TYR A 790 14.93 31.21 -20.31
C TYR A 790 14.46 29.76 -20.24
N PHE A 791 13.19 29.54 -20.54
CA PHE A 791 12.65 28.24 -20.90
C PHE A 791 12.99 27.91 -22.36
N TRP A 792 13.34 26.65 -22.65
CA TRP A 792 13.55 26.18 -24.03
C TRP A 792 12.87 24.83 -24.25
N SER A 793 11.94 24.78 -25.21
CA SER A 793 11.29 23.53 -25.58
C SER A 793 12.27 22.54 -26.22
N ASN A 794 12.01 21.23 -26.10
CA ASN A 794 12.81 20.16 -26.73
C ASN A 794 12.29 19.67 -28.08
N ASN A 795 11.22 20.28 -28.59
CA ASN A 795 10.56 19.96 -29.84
C ASN A 795 10.03 21.23 -30.51
N SER A 796 9.70 21.11 -31.81
CA SER A 796 9.07 22.19 -32.59
C SER A 796 7.72 22.61 -32.01
N GLN A 797 7.43 23.90 -32.11
CA GLN A 797 6.15 24.50 -31.72
C GLN A 797 4.95 23.81 -32.38
N SER A 798 3.86 23.65 -31.65
CA SER A 798 2.59 23.08 -32.12
C SER A 798 1.41 23.98 -31.76
N VAL A 799 0.35 23.94 -32.57
CA VAL A 799 -0.90 24.64 -32.24
C VAL A 799 -1.47 24.01 -30.97
N GLY A 800 -1.76 24.85 -29.97
CA GLY A 800 -2.19 24.40 -28.66
C GLY A 800 -1.12 24.49 -27.56
N ASP A 801 0.14 24.70 -27.93
CA ASP A 801 1.22 24.90 -26.97
C ASP A 801 1.01 26.18 -26.14
N TYR A 802 1.32 26.11 -24.85
CA TYR A 802 1.12 27.22 -23.93
C TYR A 802 2.19 27.31 -22.84
N VAL A 803 2.31 28.51 -22.26
CA VAL A 803 2.94 28.77 -20.97
C VAL A 803 1.88 29.41 -20.10
N LEU A 804 1.64 28.82 -18.93
CA LEU A 804 0.54 29.15 -18.01
C LEU A 804 1.11 29.68 -16.70
N LEU A 805 0.61 30.83 -16.27
CA LEU A 805 0.82 31.39 -14.94
C LEU A 805 -0.46 31.17 -14.11
N ASP A 806 -0.34 30.49 -12.97
CA ASP A 806 -1.38 30.39 -11.94
C ASP A 806 -1.00 31.30 -10.76
N PHE A 807 -1.83 32.30 -10.51
CA PHE A 807 -1.62 33.26 -9.41
C PHE A 807 -2.28 32.81 -8.09
N GLY A 808 -2.84 31.60 -8.02
CA GLY A 808 -3.49 31.03 -6.84
C GLY A 808 -4.86 31.62 -6.50
N ALA A 809 -5.20 32.81 -7.00
CA ALA A 809 -6.49 33.46 -6.81
C ALA A 809 -6.87 34.37 -7.99
N SER A 810 -8.18 34.51 -8.22
CA SER A 810 -8.72 35.43 -9.23
C SER A 810 -8.58 36.89 -8.78
N ASN A 811 -7.73 37.64 -9.48
CA ASN A 811 -7.48 39.06 -9.22
C ASN A 811 -7.47 39.87 -10.52
N PRO A 812 -7.75 41.20 -10.48
CA PRO A 812 -7.62 42.07 -11.64
C PRO A 812 -6.18 42.09 -12.20
N ARG A 813 -6.03 41.81 -13.49
CA ARG A 813 -4.74 41.83 -14.19
C ARG A 813 -4.57 43.10 -15.01
N GLY A 814 -3.39 43.70 -14.90
CA GLY A 814 -3.01 44.92 -15.60
C GLY A 814 -2.09 44.62 -16.77
N ASN A 815 -0.92 45.26 -16.78
CA ASN A 815 0.07 45.11 -17.85
C ASN A 815 0.66 43.70 -17.86
N ILE A 816 0.68 43.08 -19.04
CA ILE A 816 1.30 41.79 -19.30
C ILE A 816 2.50 42.03 -20.20
N SER A 817 3.66 41.52 -19.82
CA SER A 817 4.93 41.67 -20.55
C SER A 817 5.57 40.30 -20.78
N LEU A 818 6.05 40.08 -22.01
CA LEU A 818 6.80 38.90 -22.41
C LEU A 818 8.17 39.36 -22.93
N VAL A 819 9.24 38.77 -22.42
CA VAL A 819 10.60 38.99 -22.90
C VAL A 819 11.10 37.72 -23.57
N PHE A 820 11.63 37.88 -24.78
CA PHE A 820 12.24 36.82 -25.56
C PHE A 820 13.76 37.09 -25.69
N ASN A 821 14.53 36.03 -25.87
CA ASN A 821 15.95 36.14 -26.21
C ASN A 821 16.15 36.16 -27.72
N SER A 822 17.37 36.44 -28.19
CA SER A 822 17.68 36.52 -29.63
C SER A 822 17.62 35.17 -30.37
N GLY A 823 17.15 34.11 -29.72
CA GLY A 823 17.03 32.75 -30.25
C GLY A 823 15.67 32.49 -30.91
N ASP A 824 15.06 31.35 -30.58
CA ASP A 824 13.84 30.90 -31.24
C ASP A 824 12.59 31.64 -30.73
N HIS A 825 11.90 32.33 -31.63
CA HIS A 825 10.67 33.08 -31.37
C HIS A 825 9.40 32.32 -31.77
N PRO A 826 8.21 32.76 -31.33
CA PRO A 826 6.94 32.22 -31.82
C PRO A 826 6.83 32.31 -33.35
N THR A 827 6.58 31.18 -34.02
CA THR A 827 6.54 31.13 -35.51
C THR A 827 5.14 31.38 -36.08
N GLY A 828 4.17 31.75 -35.26
CA GLY A 828 2.82 32.06 -35.70
C GLY A 828 2.14 33.03 -34.74
N THR A 829 0.84 32.84 -34.51
CA THR A 829 0.03 33.74 -33.69
C THR A 829 0.03 33.25 -32.25
N VAL A 830 0.42 34.15 -31.35
CA VAL A 830 0.28 33.98 -29.91
C VAL A 830 -0.96 34.76 -29.46
N GLU A 831 -1.75 34.12 -28.61
CA GLU A 831 -2.85 34.75 -27.89
C GLU A 831 -2.51 34.85 -26.41
N ILE A 832 -2.71 36.03 -25.84
CA ILE A 832 -2.72 36.22 -24.40
C ILE A 832 -4.14 35.98 -23.93
N GLN A 833 -4.33 34.98 -23.07
CA GLN A 833 -5.64 34.54 -22.62
C GLN A 833 -5.73 34.57 -21.10
N LEU A 834 -6.94 34.85 -20.61
CA LEU A 834 -7.30 34.88 -19.19
C LEU A 834 -8.32 33.80 -18.89
N SER A 835 -8.25 33.23 -17.69
CA SER A 835 -9.25 32.29 -17.16
C SER A 835 -9.31 32.36 -15.64
N ASP A 836 -10.48 32.02 -15.07
CA ASP A 836 -10.64 31.80 -13.63
C ASP A 836 -10.66 30.31 -13.26
N ASN A 837 -10.90 29.43 -14.22
CA ASN A 837 -11.14 27.99 -13.99
C ASN A 837 -10.26 27.07 -14.85
N ASN A 838 -9.25 27.63 -15.53
CA ASN A 838 -8.32 26.92 -16.43
C ASN A 838 -8.99 26.20 -17.63
N SER A 839 -10.31 26.30 -17.81
CA SER A 839 -11.08 25.57 -18.84
C SER A 839 -11.74 26.51 -19.85
N THR A 840 -12.37 27.59 -19.39
CA THR A 840 -12.92 28.65 -20.24
C THR A 840 -11.95 29.83 -20.33
N TRP A 841 -11.64 30.24 -21.56
CA TRP A 841 -10.59 31.22 -21.83
C TRP A 841 -11.10 32.42 -22.63
N SER A 842 -10.68 33.62 -22.24
CA SER A 842 -10.93 34.85 -22.98
C SER A 842 -9.63 35.47 -23.48
N THR A 843 -9.53 35.73 -24.78
CA THR A 843 -8.37 36.37 -25.41
C THR A 843 -8.40 37.88 -25.16
N VAL A 844 -7.34 38.42 -24.53
CA VAL A 844 -7.16 39.85 -24.27
C VAL A 844 -6.31 40.54 -25.34
N ALA A 845 -5.36 39.83 -25.93
CA ALA A 845 -4.54 40.32 -27.02
C ALA A 845 -4.00 39.18 -27.88
N SER A 846 -3.59 39.51 -29.11
CA SER A 846 -2.91 38.57 -30.01
C SER A 846 -1.73 39.27 -30.67
N PHE A 847 -0.66 38.53 -30.93
CA PHE A 847 0.55 39.05 -31.58
C PHE A 847 1.31 37.96 -32.33
N SER A 848 2.29 38.38 -33.12
CA SER A 848 3.24 37.56 -33.87
C SER A 848 4.66 38.06 -33.67
N GLU A 849 5.67 37.35 -34.16
CA GLU A 849 7.07 37.78 -34.08
C GLU A 849 7.30 39.22 -34.61
N SER A 850 6.55 39.65 -35.63
CA SER A 850 6.67 41.01 -36.17
C SER A 850 6.18 42.12 -35.25
N ASP A 851 5.44 41.78 -34.19
CA ASP A 851 4.92 42.74 -33.21
C ASP A 851 5.89 42.94 -32.03
N LEU A 852 6.99 42.18 -31.98
CA LEU A 852 8.01 42.31 -30.95
C LEU A 852 8.83 43.60 -31.14
N THR A 853 9.03 44.35 -30.07
CA THR A 853 9.93 45.50 -30.03
C THR A 853 11.07 45.21 -29.07
N ASN A 854 12.31 45.14 -29.57
CA ASN A 854 13.49 44.72 -28.80
C ASN A 854 13.26 43.37 -28.07
N ASN A 855 12.76 42.37 -28.81
CA ASN A 855 12.37 41.05 -28.30
C ASN A 855 11.36 41.09 -27.15
N THR A 856 10.61 42.18 -26.99
CA THR A 856 9.59 42.30 -25.94
C THR A 856 8.22 42.50 -26.57
N TYR A 857 7.21 41.85 -25.99
CA TYR A 857 5.81 42.13 -26.23
C TYR A 857 5.15 42.62 -24.95
N SER A 858 4.22 43.57 -25.06
CA SER A 858 3.41 43.99 -23.92
C SER A 858 1.97 44.29 -24.32
N CYS A 859 1.02 43.92 -23.48
CA CYS A 859 -0.39 44.30 -23.60
C CYS A 859 -0.96 44.66 -22.22
N ASP A 860 -2.22 45.09 -22.17
CA ASP A 860 -2.90 45.44 -20.92
C ASP A 860 -4.24 44.71 -20.85
N ALA A 861 -4.43 43.94 -19.79
CA ALA A 861 -5.67 43.24 -19.48
C ALA A 861 -6.76 44.16 -18.90
N LYS A 862 -6.46 45.45 -18.69
CA LYS A 862 -7.41 46.51 -18.31
C LYS A 862 -8.21 46.20 -17.05
N GLY A 863 -7.61 45.47 -16.10
CA GLY A 863 -8.25 45.08 -14.85
C GLY A 863 -9.24 43.91 -14.97
N ALA A 864 -9.26 43.18 -16.10
CA ALA A 864 -9.99 41.92 -16.19
C ALA A 864 -9.50 40.95 -15.11
N SER A 865 -10.43 40.35 -14.37
CA SER A 865 -10.10 39.40 -13.31
C SER A 865 -9.74 38.05 -13.91
N ALA A 866 -8.66 37.44 -13.40
CA ALA A 866 -8.21 36.12 -13.81
C ALA A 866 -7.34 35.49 -12.71
N ARG A 867 -7.56 34.20 -12.41
CA ARG A 867 -6.59 33.37 -11.67
C ARG A 867 -5.43 32.94 -12.57
N TYR A 868 -5.76 32.60 -13.81
CA TYR A 868 -4.84 32.05 -14.79
C TYR A 868 -4.58 33.04 -15.92
N VAL A 869 -3.32 33.21 -16.28
CA VAL A 869 -2.90 33.97 -17.47
C VAL A 869 -2.02 33.06 -18.29
N ARG A 870 -2.33 32.87 -19.57
CA ARG A 870 -1.48 32.08 -20.46
C ARG A 870 -1.12 32.81 -21.73
N LEU A 871 0.06 32.49 -22.25
CA LEU A 871 0.39 32.64 -23.66
C LEU A 871 -0.01 31.33 -24.35
N TYR A 872 -0.73 31.42 -25.46
CA TYR A 872 -1.28 30.27 -26.19
C TYR A 872 -0.97 30.39 -27.68
N LEU A 873 -0.37 29.35 -28.28
CA LEU A 873 -0.06 29.32 -29.71
C LEU A 873 -1.30 28.89 -30.52
N SER A 874 -2.02 29.86 -31.08
CA SER A 874 -3.23 29.61 -31.89
C SER A 874 -2.92 29.31 -33.36
N SER A 875 -1.73 29.64 -33.83
CA SER A 875 -1.21 29.18 -35.13
C SER A 875 0.31 29.02 -35.09
N VAL A 876 0.85 28.11 -35.91
CA VAL A 876 2.29 27.87 -36.06
C VAL A 876 2.62 27.81 -37.56
N SER A 877 3.75 28.39 -37.99
CA SER A 877 4.14 28.37 -39.41
C SER A 877 5.60 27.98 -39.69
N GLY A 878 6.32 27.50 -38.68
CA GLY A 878 7.71 27.04 -38.80
C GLY A 878 8.03 25.81 -37.94
N GLY A 879 9.27 25.32 -38.04
CA GLY A 879 9.76 24.15 -37.29
C GLY A 879 10.69 24.49 -36.12
N ASN A 880 10.79 25.78 -35.75
CA ASN A 880 11.66 26.23 -34.65
C ASN A 880 11.14 25.72 -33.31
N TRP A 881 12.04 25.60 -32.34
CA TRP A 881 11.66 25.34 -30.94
C TRP A 881 11.11 26.64 -30.33
N PHE A 882 10.75 26.65 -29.05
CA PHE A 882 10.18 27.82 -28.38
C PHE A 882 11.10 28.26 -27.25
N GLN A 883 11.46 29.55 -27.22
CA GLN A 883 12.15 30.17 -26.09
C GLN A 883 11.31 31.31 -25.50
N LEU A 884 11.33 31.43 -24.18
CA LEU A 884 10.76 32.56 -23.45
C LEU A 884 11.66 32.87 -22.27
N ALA A 885 12.12 34.13 -22.16
CA ALA A 885 12.99 34.57 -21.08
C ALA A 885 12.19 34.96 -19.85
N GLU A 886 11.18 35.83 -20.01
CA GLU A 886 10.34 36.29 -18.90
C GLU A 886 8.87 36.42 -19.31
N PHE A 887 7.97 36.11 -18.38
CA PHE A 887 6.53 36.30 -18.47
C PHE A 887 6.02 36.98 -17.20
N SER A 888 5.92 38.30 -17.26
CA SER A 888 5.50 39.12 -16.12
C SER A 888 4.08 39.64 -16.30
N VAL A 889 3.29 39.62 -15.23
CA VAL A 889 1.95 40.23 -15.19
C VAL A 889 1.88 41.15 -13.98
N ASN A 890 1.72 42.45 -14.22
CA ASN A 890 1.44 43.42 -13.17
C ASN A 890 -0.03 43.29 -12.75
N SER A 891 -0.28 42.90 -11.51
CA SER A 891 -1.61 42.95 -10.93
C SER A 891 -1.87 44.29 -10.27
N GLN A 892 -3.03 44.89 -10.57
CA GLN A 892 -3.60 45.97 -9.76
C GLN A 892 -4.62 45.33 -8.85
N THR A 893 -4.24 44.88 -7.66
CA THR A 893 -5.18 44.22 -6.77
C THR A 893 -5.87 45.22 -5.87
N SER A 894 -7.14 44.93 -5.62
CA SER A 894 -7.81 45.34 -4.41
C SER A 894 -7.32 44.39 -3.31
N ALA A 895 -6.76 44.89 -2.20
CA ALA A 895 -6.40 44.01 -1.08
C ALA A 895 -7.65 43.25 -0.61
N THR A 896 -7.71 41.96 -0.91
CA THR A 896 -8.79 41.07 -0.51
C THR A 896 -8.35 40.26 0.70
N THR A 897 -9.30 39.93 1.56
CA THR A 897 -9.08 39.06 2.73
C THR A 897 -9.64 37.69 2.41
N SER A 898 -8.86 36.63 2.71
CA SER A 898 -9.35 35.27 2.54
C SER A 898 -10.60 35.03 3.38
N VAL A 899 -11.51 34.23 2.84
CA VAL A 899 -12.68 33.76 3.59
C VAL A 899 -12.31 32.70 4.62
N ALA A 900 -11.16 32.03 4.48
CA ALA A 900 -10.70 31.03 5.42
C ALA A 900 -9.31 31.36 5.99
N VAL A 901 -9.13 31.10 7.27
CA VAL A 901 -7.86 31.25 7.98
C VAL A 901 -7.61 30.08 8.93
N ASP A 902 -6.34 29.79 9.20
CA ASP A 902 -5.94 28.83 10.23
C ASP A 902 -5.92 29.46 11.64
N SER A 903 -5.57 28.66 12.64
CA SER A 903 -5.48 29.10 14.04
C SER A 903 -4.38 30.14 14.32
N GLU A 904 -3.45 30.33 13.39
CA GLU A 904 -2.42 31.37 13.45
C GLU A 904 -2.83 32.65 12.70
N GLY A 905 -3.96 32.61 11.99
CA GLY A 905 -4.48 33.69 11.17
C GLY A 905 -3.91 33.73 9.75
N ASN A 906 -3.20 32.69 9.32
CA ASN A 906 -2.72 32.59 7.94
C ASN A 906 -3.89 32.32 7.00
N ALA A 907 -3.87 32.92 5.82
CA ALA A 907 -4.91 32.74 4.81
C ALA A 907 -4.89 31.32 4.22
N ILE A 908 -6.08 30.71 4.10
CA ILE A 908 -6.29 29.44 3.43
C ILE A 908 -7.15 29.71 2.20
N THR A 909 -6.60 29.60 1.00
CA THR A 909 -7.30 29.92 -0.25
C THR A 909 -7.94 28.69 -0.89
N GLN A 910 -7.44 27.50 -0.57
CA GLN A 910 -7.87 26.21 -1.11
C GLN A 910 -9.32 25.88 -0.74
N LEU A 911 -9.82 26.37 0.39
CA LEU A 911 -11.15 26.03 0.89
C LEU A 911 -12.31 26.79 0.22
N ASN A 912 -12.03 27.62 -0.79
CA ASN A 912 -13.01 28.42 -1.54
C ASN A 912 -12.60 28.61 -3.01
N ASP A 913 -11.75 27.73 -3.56
CA ASP A 913 -11.31 27.84 -4.95
C ASP A 913 -12.17 27.03 -5.93
N ILE A 914 -13.22 26.37 -5.42
CA ILE A 914 -14.18 25.56 -6.19
C ILE A 914 -13.45 24.37 -6.82
N SER A 915 -12.47 23.81 -6.10
CA SER A 915 -11.66 22.69 -6.55
C SER A 915 -11.66 21.56 -5.53
N LEU A 916 -11.78 20.33 -6.03
CA LEU A 916 -11.59 19.11 -5.24
C LEU A 916 -10.22 18.46 -5.50
N THR A 917 -9.28 19.21 -6.10
CA THR A 917 -7.91 18.75 -6.37
C THR A 917 -6.85 19.49 -5.56
N THR A 918 -7.23 20.60 -4.91
CA THR A 918 -6.40 21.38 -3.98
C THR A 918 -6.93 21.16 -2.57
N HIS A 919 -6.06 21.24 -1.56
CA HIS A 919 -6.44 20.99 -0.18
C HIS A 919 -5.61 21.79 0.82
N TYR A 920 -6.13 21.88 2.03
CA TYR A 920 -5.45 22.36 3.23
C TYR A 920 -5.15 21.18 4.15
N ALA A 921 -3.86 20.88 4.32
CA ALA A 921 -3.38 19.90 5.28
C ALA A 921 -3.19 20.57 6.66
N GLY A 922 -4.05 20.22 7.60
CA GLY A 922 -3.90 20.62 9.00
C GLY A 922 -2.63 20.02 9.62
N ASN A 923 -1.98 20.78 10.50
CA ASN A 923 -0.81 20.33 11.23
C ASN A 923 -1.00 20.52 12.74
N GLY A 924 -0.55 19.54 13.53
CA GLY A 924 -0.66 19.55 14.98
C GLY A 924 -2.09 19.76 15.47
N LYS A 925 -2.24 20.36 16.66
CA LYS A 925 -3.54 20.80 17.18
C LYS A 925 -3.86 22.18 16.61
N GLY A 926 -5.04 22.33 16.00
CA GLY A 926 -5.44 23.61 15.41
C GLY A 926 -6.94 23.72 15.14
N TYR A 927 -7.30 24.79 14.45
CA TYR A 927 -8.62 24.98 13.87
C TYR A 927 -8.53 25.78 12.57
N ILE A 928 -9.51 25.65 11.70
CA ILE A 928 -9.80 26.62 10.65
C ILE A 928 -11.04 27.43 11.01
N GLU A 929 -11.08 28.70 10.60
CA GLU A 929 -12.30 29.51 10.58
C GLU A 929 -12.62 29.93 9.14
N TYR A 930 -13.86 29.69 8.72
CA TYR A 930 -14.38 30.04 7.40
C TYR A 930 -15.51 31.07 7.56
N GLN A 931 -15.43 32.17 6.83
CA GLN A 931 -16.37 33.29 6.80
C GLN A 931 -17.26 33.18 5.57
N PHE A 932 -18.54 32.88 5.77
CA PHE A 932 -19.49 32.86 4.66
C PHE A 932 -19.78 34.28 4.18
N ILE A 933 -19.69 34.46 2.86
CA ILE A 933 -19.90 35.74 2.17
C ILE A 933 -20.86 35.61 0.99
N GLU A 934 -21.42 34.43 0.76
CA GLU A 934 -22.30 34.14 -0.37
C GLU A 934 -23.70 34.66 -0.10
N ASN A 935 -24.33 35.25 -1.12
CA ASN A 935 -25.68 35.80 -1.00
C ASN A 935 -26.73 34.67 -1.10
N ILE A 936 -26.62 33.67 -0.24
CA ILE A 936 -27.49 32.49 -0.20
C ILE A 936 -28.03 32.24 1.21
N ASP A 937 -29.24 31.71 1.25
CA ASP A 937 -29.85 31.18 2.46
C ASP A 937 -29.32 29.77 2.68
N ILE A 938 -28.20 29.66 3.40
CA ILE A 938 -27.49 28.40 3.61
C ILE A 938 -28.43 27.39 4.27
N GLN A 939 -28.76 26.34 3.52
CA GLN A 939 -29.56 25.20 3.97
C GLN A 939 -28.68 24.01 4.32
N GLU A 940 -27.56 23.84 3.61
CA GLU A 940 -26.56 22.81 3.89
C GLU A 940 -25.15 23.38 3.77
N ILE A 941 -24.18 22.80 4.48
CA ILE A 941 -22.75 23.07 4.32
C ILE A 941 -22.09 21.73 4.03
N HIS A 942 -21.50 21.60 2.84
CA HIS A 942 -20.82 20.38 2.42
C HIS A 942 -19.32 20.59 2.64
N ILE A 943 -18.69 19.70 3.39
CA ILE A 943 -17.25 19.73 3.68
C ILE A 943 -16.64 18.49 3.05
N TYR A 944 -15.71 18.71 2.12
CA TYR A 944 -14.99 17.64 1.42
C TYR A 944 -13.59 17.50 2.03
N HIS A 945 -13.22 16.29 2.43
CA HIS A 945 -11.95 15.99 3.08
C HIS A 945 -11.52 14.56 2.75
N ASN A 946 -10.23 14.23 2.89
CA ASN A 946 -9.71 12.87 2.68
C ASN A 946 -8.84 12.42 3.87
N SER A 947 -9.39 12.54 5.06
CA SER A 947 -8.63 12.36 6.31
C SER A 947 -8.95 11.01 6.94
N HIS A 948 -7.91 10.26 7.30
CA HIS A 948 -8.04 9.05 8.11
C HIS A 948 -7.82 9.38 9.59
N PHE A 949 -8.90 9.31 10.37
CA PHE A 949 -8.85 9.60 11.80
C PHE A 949 -8.62 8.32 12.62
N THR A 950 -7.78 8.44 13.63
CA THR A 950 -7.51 7.37 14.59
C THR A 950 -8.59 7.33 15.67
N GLU A 951 -9.11 6.14 15.99
CA GLU A 951 -10.18 5.97 17.00
C GLU A 951 -9.75 6.38 18.42
N SER A 952 -8.43 6.44 18.68
CA SER A 952 -7.87 6.82 19.98
C SER A 952 -7.95 8.33 20.26
N ASN A 953 -8.26 9.15 19.26
CA ASN A 953 -8.32 10.61 19.38
C ASN A 953 -9.72 11.12 19.03
N GLU A 954 -10.10 12.27 19.58
CA GLU A 954 -11.38 12.91 19.26
C GLU A 954 -11.42 13.33 17.78
N LEU A 955 -12.55 13.11 17.12
CA LEU A 955 -12.78 13.57 15.75
C LEU A 955 -12.80 15.11 15.70
N PRO A 956 -12.42 15.73 14.56
CA PRO A 956 -12.54 17.16 14.40
C PRO A 956 -13.99 17.62 14.62
N VAL A 957 -14.17 18.63 15.46
CA VAL A 957 -15.48 19.18 15.83
C VAL A 957 -15.83 20.32 14.87
N ILE A 958 -17.07 20.32 14.40
CA ILE A 958 -17.61 21.32 13.50
C ILE A 958 -18.54 22.24 14.30
N GLU A 959 -18.28 23.55 14.26
CA GLU A 959 -19.11 24.57 14.86
C GLU A 959 -19.55 25.58 13.80
N VAL A 960 -20.77 26.08 13.90
CA VAL A 960 -21.28 27.18 13.06
C VAL A 960 -21.63 28.37 13.92
N TYR A 961 -21.31 29.57 13.47
CA TYR A 961 -21.71 30.80 14.15
C TYR A 961 -23.06 31.26 13.59
N SER A 962 -24.09 31.24 14.44
CA SER A 962 -25.47 31.56 14.09
C SER A 962 -26.10 32.38 15.22
N ASN A 963 -26.86 33.40 14.86
CA ASN A 963 -27.59 34.25 15.82
C ASN A 963 -26.72 34.85 16.95
N GLY A 964 -25.43 35.09 16.68
CA GLY A 964 -24.50 35.68 17.65
C GLY A 964 -23.80 34.68 18.59
N GLU A 965 -23.98 33.38 18.40
CA GLU A 965 -23.35 32.34 19.22
C GLU A 965 -22.77 31.21 18.35
N TRP A 966 -21.75 30.52 18.87
CA TRP A 966 -21.22 29.30 18.25
C TRP A 966 -22.09 28.11 18.65
N VAL A 967 -22.55 27.35 17.66
CA VAL A 967 -23.38 26.17 17.83
C VAL A 967 -22.61 24.96 17.30
N ASN A 968 -22.52 23.90 18.10
CA ASN A 968 -21.95 22.63 17.64
C ASN A 968 -22.85 22.04 16.53
N ALA A 969 -22.26 21.82 15.36
CA ALA A 969 -22.94 21.33 14.17
C ALA A 969 -22.66 19.85 13.89
N GLY A 970 -21.74 19.22 14.63
CA GLY A 970 -21.36 17.82 14.48
C GLY A 970 -19.84 17.62 14.54
N VAL A 971 -19.40 16.55 13.89
CA VAL A 971 -17.99 16.17 13.76
C VAL A 971 -17.69 15.84 12.29
N LEU A 972 -16.42 15.92 11.93
CA LEU A 972 -15.92 15.53 10.61
C LEU A 972 -15.70 14.01 10.61
N ASP A 973 -16.66 13.25 10.09
CA ASP A 973 -16.67 11.78 10.14
C ASP A 973 -16.73 11.10 8.77
N ALA A 974 -17.46 11.66 7.81
CA ALA A 974 -17.52 11.20 6.43
C ALA A 974 -16.73 12.12 5.50
N VAL A 975 -15.94 11.54 4.58
CA VAL A 975 -15.13 12.26 3.57
C VAL A 975 -15.92 13.34 2.80
N ARG A 976 -17.24 13.17 2.68
CA ARG A 976 -18.20 14.25 2.39
C ARG A 976 -19.12 14.44 3.59
N THR A 977 -18.80 15.38 4.45
CA THR A 977 -19.62 15.71 5.62
C THR A 977 -20.65 16.76 5.23
N ILE A 978 -21.94 16.47 5.43
CA ILE A 978 -23.04 17.40 5.10
C ILE A 978 -23.70 17.86 6.39
N ILE A 979 -23.55 19.14 6.70
CA ILE A 979 -24.23 19.80 7.81
C ILE A 979 -25.55 20.37 7.30
N LYS A 980 -26.67 19.97 7.89
CA LYS A 980 -27.98 20.57 7.59
C LYS A 980 -28.26 21.72 8.54
N VAL A 981 -28.50 22.90 7.99
CA VAL A 981 -28.90 24.09 8.77
C VAL A 981 -30.36 23.93 9.18
N THR A 982 -30.59 23.81 10.48
CA THR A 982 -31.92 23.66 11.07
C THR A 982 -32.54 25.01 11.42
N ASP A 983 -33.83 25.02 11.77
CA ASP A 983 -34.58 26.25 12.07
C ASP A 983 -33.99 27.09 13.23
N ASP A 984 -33.25 26.45 14.14
CA ASP A 984 -32.52 27.06 15.25
C ASP A 984 -31.14 27.61 14.86
N MET A 985 -30.61 27.25 13.69
CA MET A 985 -29.34 27.72 13.13
C MET A 985 -29.51 28.80 12.05
N ARG A 986 -30.60 29.59 12.10
CA ARG A 986 -30.84 30.65 11.10
C ARG A 986 -29.69 31.67 11.06
N HIS A 987 -29.41 32.22 9.88
CA HIS A 987 -28.36 33.20 9.65
C HIS A 987 -26.92 32.75 9.97
N VAL A 988 -26.52 31.54 9.57
CA VAL A 988 -25.11 31.10 9.67
C VAL A 988 -24.18 32.09 8.96
N THR A 989 -23.18 32.61 9.66
CA THR A 989 -22.18 33.55 9.12
C THR A 989 -20.75 33.04 9.14
N LYS A 990 -20.43 32.06 10.01
CA LYS A 990 -19.10 31.42 10.05
C LYS A 990 -19.19 29.92 10.29
N LEU A 991 -18.13 29.22 9.94
CA LEU A 991 -17.86 27.82 10.27
C LEU A 991 -16.49 27.75 10.95
N ARG A 992 -16.35 26.87 11.95
CA ARG A 992 -15.07 26.49 12.54
C ARG A 992 -14.95 24.97 12.54
N ILE A 993 -13.79 24.45 12.16
CA ILE A 993 -13.45 23.04 12.30
C ILE A 993 -12.21 22.97 13.19
N SER A 994 -12.33 22.34 14.36
CA SER A 994 -11.26 22.26 15.37
C SER A 994 -10.84 20.82 15.60
N TRP A 995 -9.54 20.56 15.75
CA TRP A 995 -9.02 19.20 15.90
C TRP A 995 -7.93 19.07 16.97
N THR A 996 -7.57 17.82 17.26
CA THR A 996 -6.48 17.47 18.17
C THR A 996 -5.23 17.06 17.38
N GLU A 997 -4.07 17.05 18.03
CA GLU A 997 -2.79 16.70 17.41
C GLU A 997 -2.79 15.30 16.77
N GLY A 998 -3.61 14.37 17.27
CA GLY A 998 -3.71 13.02 16.72
C GLY A 998 -4.70 12.83 15.57
N ASN A 999 -5.50 13.85 15.22
CA ASN A 999 -6.54 13.80 14.17
C ASN A 999 -6.60 15.12 13.38
N ALA A 1000 -5.46 15.59 12.88
CA ALA A 1000 -5.42 16.76 11.98
C ALA A 1000 -6.06 16.42 10.62
N PRO A 1001 -7.00 17.23 10.11
CA PRO A 1001 -7.71 16.94 8.87
C PRO A 1001 -6.97 17.49 7.64
N ASP A 1002 -7.19 16.81 6.53
CA ASP A 1002 -6.89 17.25 5.17
C ASP A 1002 -8.20 17.61 4.45
N ILE A 1003 -8.45 18.92 4.31
CA ILE A 1003 -9.73 19.50 3.87
C ILE A 1003 -9.57 20.11 2.48
N TYR A 1004 -10.41 19.67 1.55
CA TYR A 1004 -10.39 20.12 0.16
C TYR A 1004 -11.25 21.37 -0.03
N GLU A 1005 -12.51 21.35 0.42
CA GLU A 1005 -13.46 22.43 0.13
C GLU A 1005 -14.53 22.58 1.23
N VAL A 1006 -14.97 23.83 1.46
CA VAL A 1006 -16.18 24.16 2.22
C VAL A 1006 -17.23 24.78 1.28
N TYR A 1007 -18.27 24.02 0.95
CA TYR A 1007 -19.26 24.42 -0.05
C TYR A 1007 -20.66 24.62 0.56
N PRO A 1008 -21.11 25.88 0.82
CA PRO A 1008 -22.45 26.15 1.34
C PRO A 1008 -23.53 26.06 0.25
N VAL A 1009 -24.63 25.35 0.50
CA VAL A 1009 -25.71 25.11 -0.47
C VAL A 1009 -26.99 25.80 0.00
N GLY A 1010 -27.65 26.54 -0.89
CA GLY A 1010 -28.90 27.23 -0.60
C GLY A 1010 -29.41 28.09 -1.75
N PRO A 1011 -30.68 28.51 -1.74
CA PRO A 1011 -31.20 29.49 -2.70
C PRO A 1011 -30.66 30.90 -2.41
N ASP A 1012 -30.87 31.84 -3.34
CA ASP A 1012 -30.50 33.25 -3.12
C ASP A 1012 -31.14 33.81 -1.85
N TYR A 1013 -30.34 34.48 -1.03
CA TYR A 1013 -30.82 35.17 0.16
C TYR A 1013 -31.37 36.54 -0.19
N VAL A 1014 -32.59 36.81 0.28
CA VAL A 1014 -33.22 38.13 0.25
C VAL A 1014 -33.73 38.44 1.65
N GLN A 1015 -33.20 39.46 2.30
CA GLN A 1015 -33.73 39.89 3.58
C GLN A 1015 -35.10 40.57 3.35
N PRO A 1016 -36.20 40.04 3.92
CA PRO A 1016 -37.52 40.63 3.71
C PRO A 1016 -37.56 42.06 4.26
N ALA A 1017 -38.29 42.95 3.56
CA ALA A 1017 -38.62 44.25 4.12
C ALA A 1017 -39.49 44.01 5.36
N SER A 1018 -39.06 44.51 6.51
CA SER A 1018 -39.74 44.30 7.77
C SER A 1018 -41.12 44.96 7.75
N ASP A 1019 -42.19 44.17 7.60
CA ASP A 1019 -43.53 44.61 7.95
C ASP A 1019 -43.78 44.29 9.43
N TYR A 1020 -43.63 45.34 10.26
CA TYR A 1020 -43.93 45.45 11.70
C TYR A 1020 -42.99 44.70 12.67
N ALA A 1021 -42.46 45.45 13.65
CA ALA A 1021 -41.80 44.89 14.82
C ALA A 1021 -42.80 44.02 15.60
N GLY A 1022 -42.50 42.73 15.74
CA GLY A 1022 -43.24 41.82 16.61
C GLY A 1022 -43.30 42.37 18.04
N ILE A 1023 -44.42 42.13 18.72
CA ILE A 1023 -44.60 42.53 20.12
C ILE A 1023 -43.79 41.55 21.00
N ASP A 1024 -42.58 41.95 21.40
CA ASP A 1024 -41.67 41.11 22.20
C ASP A 1024 -42.04 40.99 23.69
N SER A 1025 -43.01 41.77 24.19
CA SER A 1025 -43.48 41.63 25.57
C SER A 1025 -44.99 41.76 25.71
N VAL A 1026 -45.59 40.69 26.24
CA VAL A 1026 -46.96 40.72 26.74
C VAL A 1026 -46.90 41.37 28.12
N VAL A 1027 -47.57 42.51 28.30
CA VAL A 1027 -47.79 43.07 29.63
C VAL A 1027 -48.63 42.08 30.42
N SER A 1028 -48.00 41.26 31.26
CA SER A 1028 -48.70 40.56 32.31
C SER A 1028 -48.95 41.56 33.42
N ASP A 1029 -50.21 41.86 33.75
CA ASP A 1029 -50.50 42.07 35.15
C ASP A 1029 -51.89 41.63 35.59
N SER A 1030 -51.86 41.02 36.76
CA SER A 1030 -52.87 40.64 37.76
C SER A 1030 -54.37 40.90 37.51
N ASP A 1031 -55.19 39.91 37.91
CA ASP A 1031 -56.63 39.99 38.23
C ASP A 1031 -57.69 39.95 37.10
N SER A 1032 -57.41 39.31 35.96
CA SER A 1032 -58.49 39.04 34.99
C SER A 1032 -59.31 37.78 35.37
N GLN A 1033 -60.58 37.98 35.74
CA GLN A 1033 -61.61 36.92 35.81
C GLN A 1033 -61.96 36.33 34.42
N ILE A 1034 -61.09 36.53 33.41
CA ILE A 1034 -61.27 36.11 32.02
C ILE A 1034 -60.45 34.85 31.79
N MET A 1035 -61.13 33.75 31.51
CA MET A 1035 -60.49 32.46 31.23
C MET A 1035 -60.33 32.25 29.74
N PHE A 1036 -59.13 31.83 29.35
CA PHE A 1036 -58.77 31.40 28.01
C PHE A 1036 -58.49 29.90 28.05
N SER A 1037 -59.06 29.14 27.13
CA SER A 1037 -58.78 27.71 26.97
C SER A 1037 -58.72 27.32 25.50
N THR A 1038 -57.80 26.43 25.14
CA THR A 1038 -57.59 25.96 23.77
C THR A 1038 -57.85 24.47 23.63
N SER A 1039 -58.45 24.05 22.51
CA SER A 1039 -58.47 22.65 22.08
C SER A 1039 -58.68 22.57 20.57
N ARG A 1040 -57.88 21.75 19.86
CA ARG A 1040 -58.03 21.46 18.41
C ARG A 1040 -58.26 22.72 17.55
N ASN A 1041 -57.35 23.70 17.63
CA ASN A 1041 -57.40 24.95 16.85
C ASN A 1041 -58.63 25.84 17.17
N ILE A 1042 -59.17 25.73 18.38
CA ILE A 1042 -60.28 26.55 18.86
C ILE A 1042 -59.86 27.25 20.14
N LEU A 1043 -59.92 28.59 20.13
CA LEU A 1043 -59.82 29.42 21.32
C LEU A 1043 -61.20 29.64 21.92
N THR A 1044 -61.33 29.35 23.20
CA THR A 1044 -62.52 29.66 23.99
C THR A 1044 -62.17 30.73 25.03
N VAL A 1045 -62.97 31.80 25.06
CA VAL A 1045 -62.84 32.91 26.01
C VAL A 1045 -64.11 33.00 26.84
N LYS A 1046 -63.96 33.03 28.17
CA LYS A 1046 -65.07 33.23 29.11
C LYS A 1046 -64.76 34.38 30.04
N ALA A 1047 -65.69 35.30 30.22
CA ALA A 1047 -65.53 36.53 30.99
C ALA A 1047 -66.65 36.67 32.05
N PRO A 1048 -66.51 37.55 33.06
CA PRO A 1048 -67.55 37.76 34.09
C PRO A 1048 -68.74 38.62 33.60
N CYS A 1049 -68.63 39.24 32.42
CA CYS A 1049 -69.69 40.02 31.78
C CYS A 1049 -69.54 39.95 30.25
N ALA A 1050 -70.46 40.58 29.51
CA ALA A 1050 -70.50 40.48 28.05
C ALA A 1050 -69.20 40.98 27.39
N ILE A 1051 -68.70 40.19 26.46
CA ILE A 1051 -67.53 40.49 25.65
C ILE A 1051 -67.97 41.36 24.48
N ARG A 1052 -67.48 42.60 24.46
CA ARG A 1052 -67.76 43.58 23.42
C ARG A 1052 -67.03 43.24 22.12
N SER A 1053 -65.75 42.91 22.21
CA SER A 1053 -64.95 42.47 21.08
C SER A 1053 -63.78 41.57 21.50
N ILE A 1054 -63.36 40.70 20.59
CA ILE A 1054 -62.15 39.91 20.68
C ILE A 1054 -61.39 40.10 19.37
N GLU A 1055 -60.09 40.39 19.46
CA GLU A 1055 -59.18 40.51 18.33
C GLU A 1055 -58.08 39.47 18.49
N ILE A 1056 -57.86 38.65 17.46
CA ILE A 1056 -56.82 37.63 17.39
C ILE A 1056 -55.81 38.06 16.35
N ALA A 1057 -54.57 38.25 16.78
CA ALA A 1057 -53.44 38.59 15.91
C ALA A 1057 -52.40 37.47 15.86
N ASP A 1058 -51.64 37.38 14.78
CA ASP A 1058 -50.43 36.55 14.74
C ASP A 1058 -49.30 37.17 15.58
N MET A 1059 -48.17 36.49 15.67
CA MET A 1059 -47.01 36.96 16.43
C MET A 1059 -46.37 38.24 15.87
N SER A 1060 -46.71 38.65 14.64
CA SER A 1060 -46.30 39.93 14.05
C SER A 1060 -47.33 41.05 14.24
N GLY A 1061 -48.43 40.80 14.96
CA GLY A 1061 -49.43 41.82 15.31
C GLY A 1061 -50.52 42.06 14.26
N ARG A 1062 -50.56 41.25 13.18
CA ARG A 1062 -51.61 41.33 12.17
C ARG A 1062 -52.87 40.66 12.70
N ILE A 1063 -54.00 41.38 12.73
CA ILE A 1063 -55.31 40.81 13.09
C ILE A 1063 -55.70 39.75 12.06
N ILE A 1064 -55.70 38.49 12.48
CA ILE A 1064 -56.11 37.32 11.70
C ILE A 1064 -57.63 37.21 11.71
N THR A 1065 -58.25 37.45 12.87
CA THR A 1065 -59.70 37.39 13.02
C THR A 1065 -60.18 38.25 14.18
N ASN A 1066 -61.43 38.71 14.12
CA ASN A 1066 -62.09 39.39 15.23
C ASN A 1066 -63.54 38.88 15.39
N ALA A 1067 -64.07 39.04 16.60
CA ALA A 1067 -65.44 38.66 16.94
C ALA A 1067 -66.06 39.70 17.87
N THR A 1068 -67.37 39.88 17.78
CA THR A 1068 -68.17 40.75 18.67
C THR A 1068 -69.29 39.94 19.32
N PRO A 1069 -68.96 39.06 20.27
CA PRO A 1069 -69.87 38.00 20.74
C PRO A 1069 -71.11 38.55 21.45
N ASN A 1070 -70.98 39.69 22.14
CA ASN A 1070 -72.04 40.30 22.94
C ASN A 1070 -72.65 39.33 23.98
N ALA A 1071 -71.82 38.42 24.47
CA ALA A 1071 -72.11 37.39 25.47
C ALA A 1071 -70.90 37.24 26.38
N ASP A 1072 -71.06 36.64 27.56
CA ASP A 1072 -69.98 36.39 28.52
C ASP A 1072 -69.05 35.22 28.12
N TYR A 1073 -69.24 34.69 26.91
CA TYR A 1073 -68.55 33.53 26.36
C TYR A 1073 -68.40 33.64 24.84
N ALA A 1074 -67.26 33.20 24.32
CA ALA A 1074 -66.95 33.18 22.89
C ALA A 1074 -66.07 31.99 22.49
N VAL A 1075 -66.31 31.47 21.28
CA VAL A 1075 -65.56 30.37 20.67
C VAL A 1075 -65.08 30.82 19.30
N ILE A 1076 -63.78 30.81 19.09
CA ILE A 1076 -63.14 31.35 17.90
C ILE A 1076 -62.22 30.27 17.31
N PRO A 1077 -62.47 29.80 16.08
CA PRO A 1077 -61.50 28.98 15.35
C PRO A 1077 -60.26 29.80 15.02
N VAL A 1078 -59.07 29.23 15.24
CA VAL A 1078 -57.79 29.89 14.98
C VAL A 1078 -56.89 28.92 14.23
N SER A 1079 -56.43 29.32 13.05
CA SER A 1079 -55.60 28.48 12.17
C SER A 1079 -54.12 28.45 12.55
N GLU A 1080 -53.64 29.44 13.31
CA GLU A 1080 -52.23 29.59 13.68
C GLU A 1080 -51.88 28.92 15.02
N ARG A 1081 -50.66 28.36 15.13
CA ARG A 1081 -50.18 27.65 16.34
C ARG A 1081 -49.99 28.56 17.55
N ILE A 1082 -49.63 29.82 17.32
CA ILE A 1082 -49.39 30.82 18.38
C ILE A 1082 -50.00 32.15 17.93
N VAL A 1083 -50.84 32.73 18.79
CA VAL A 1083 -51.55 34.00 18.51
C VAL A 1083 -51.58 34.91 19.74
N ILE A 1084 -51.88 36.19 19.54
CA ILE A 1084 -52.15 37.15 20.59
C ILE A 1084 -53.65 37.46 20.58
N ALA A 1085 -54.34 37.21 21.69
CA ALA A 1085 -55.77 37.47 21.84
C ALA A 1085 -56.00 38.69 22.74
N THR A 1086 -56.64 39.73 22.22
CA THR A 1086 -57.08 40.93 22.97
C THR A 1086 -58.59 40.91 23.12
N VAL A 1087 -59.09 40.99 24.36
CA VAL A 1087 -60.51 40.88 24.72
C VAL A 1087 -60.96 42.16 25.40
N HIS A 1088 -62.02 42.78 24.89
CA HIS A 1088 -62.65 43.97 25.47
C HIS A 1088 -64.03 43.61 26.03
N LEU A 1089 -64.29 43.96 27.28
CA LEU A 1089 -65.56 43.72 27.96
C LEU A 1089 -66.45 44.97 27.97
N GLU A 1090 -67.76 44.77 28.12
CA GLU A 1090 -68.74 45.87 28.13
C GLU A 1090 -68.56 46.82 29.32
N ASN A 1091 -68.03 46.34 30.44
CA ASN A 1091 -67.68 47.18 31.60
C ASN A 1091 -66.43 48.06 31.38
N GLY A 1092 -65.82 48.01 30.20
CA GLY A 1092 -64.63 48.80 29.82
C GLY A 1092 -63.29 48.13 30.12
N SER A 1093 -63.26 46.94 30.73
CA SER A 1093 -62.02 46.21 30.98
C SER A 1093 -61.45 45.59 29.69
N THR A 1094 -60.12 45.55 29.57
CA THR A 1094 -59.41 44.93 28.43
C THR A 1094 -58.35 43.97 28.95
N ALA A 1095 -58.18 42.81 28.30
CA ALA A 1095 -57.13 41.85 28.60
C ALA A 1095 -56.48 41.33 27.31
N THR A 1096 -55.15 41.25 27.29
CA THR A 1096 -54.38 40.72 26.15
C THR A 1096 -53.53 39.55 26.60
N ARG A 1097 -53.54 38.45 25.85
CA ARG A 1097 -52.79 37.23 26.20
C ARG A 1097 -52.21 36.54 24.98
N LYS A 1098 -50.95 36.11 25.06
CA LYS A 1098 -50.36 35.16 24.12
C LYS A 1098 -50.93 33.77 24.37
N ILE A 1099 -51.49 33.17 23.34
CA ILE A 1099 -52.17 31.88 23.36
C ILE A 1099 -51.41 30.92 22.44
N THR A 1100 -51.01 29.78 23.00
CA THR A 1100 -50.46 28.65 22.25
C THR A 1100 -51.55 27.58 22.14
N MET A 1101 -51.84 27.12 20.92
CA MET A 1101 -52.97 26.24 20.59
C MET A 1101 -52.76 24.77 20.96
#